data_AF-A0A061JU22-F1
#
_entry.id   AF-A0A061JU22-F1
#
_cell.length_a   1.000
_cell.length_b   1.000
_cell.length_c   1.000
_cell.angle_alpha   90.00
_cell.angle_beta   90.00
_cell.angle_gamma   90.00
#
_symmetry.space_group_name_H-M   'P 1'
#
loop_
_entity.id
_entity.type
_entity.pdbx_description
1 polymer ?
#
loop_
_entity_poly.entity_id
_entity_poly.type
_entity_poly.pdbx_seq_one_letter_code
_entity_poly.pdbx_strand_id
1 'polypeptide(L)'
;MVSDNFAPLKSRWPELYIHASLAERYVFADPHTAVIKLRCFAEVLVGVLYRDLSLPSEPSDGFFEKLKYPAFQEVVGDIVLQKLHALRMIGNKAAHGSLIDASVSLALIWDAYLIGQWFFKTYSGESADTYPPFTAPVEASEQGGPAEDPAEQLALAKDELSRLEAAEKDSQAVAASITPTPDQARLDDFKCASAHALGSIDFSAANTRRHLSIHDAFAGYTLTSGQTELVNQLEHFLASNTQNVFLLKGYAGTGKTFITKGLTEYFRAIGRNYVLAAPTGKAAKVIASKTQSPAYTLHKTLYAFDDMDEYRDADTEGTETFKFYAKLAVNTLSVDTVYIVDEASMVADIYQEAEFFRFGSGYLLADLFEFVNLDHNDHRKKVIFIGDDAQLPPVGMSFSPALDAEYLLRHHRVRCSEYELSEVVRQKAQSGILANAQPLRQSLQSKVFNRLTMDLSYPDVEKVEHQALLQRYLDSCGGKINGESIVIAHSNADVGDYNRLIREHFFPGCAQVMPGDKVMAVANSNAHGFFISNGDFGLIREVLGEVEERSVKLRRRNPETAVVEEIVVPLRFRDVLAGFRDLDGTAHFFPAKIIEDLLYSKEPTLSSDENKALYLDFCMRHKHLPRRTKAFKDALMADPYFNALRLKFGYAITCHKAQGSEWNHVFVKCKSHQSQLTADYFRWLYTAITRTAHHLYLLDPPNHQPWSGIQMVANPALEMLGAAPSMPAAPAPAPAPAPAPSVAAPAFAAVAPAPQDETFGIPASATVLLALLTEVRRLIAGRGISIEDVLHHQYQEVYLFSRDGESARIDIAYNGKSKVTGVAAPYLSELSGELSAVLAALKGLPLADGGTAGVADVHFAKPFLNEFHAKVLNLCADSGITLQKVVEQQWCQRYSFTRDGAVAVYDIWYNGKDQFTKCQPVVAACSPGTMVAEVGQLLTAGMQA
;
A
#
# COMPACT_ATOMS: atom_id res chain seq x y z
N MET A 1 -55.57 15.07 -17.70
CA MET A 1 -54.94 16.21 -18.41
C MET A 1 -53.48 15.83 -18.63
N VAL A 2 -52.91 16.12 -19.81
CA VAL A 2 -51.47 15.95 -20.03
C VAL A 2 -50.77 16.98 -19.13
N SER A 3 -49.82 16.55 -18.30
CA SER A 3 -48.99 17.47 -17.50
C SER A 3 -48.15 18.32 -18.44
N ASP A 4 -48.08 19.63 -18.21
CA ASP A 4 -47.23 20.56 -18.94
C ASP A 4 -46.53 21.48 -17.93
N ASN A 5 -45.75 20.87 -17.02
CA ASN A 5 -45.22 21.58 -15.85
C ASN A 5 -44.12 22.59 -16.21
N PHE A 6 -43.58 22.51 -17.43
CA PHE A 6 -42.46 23.33 -17.91
C PHE A 6 -42.90 24.44 -18.90
N ALA A 7 -44.21 24.61 -19.13
CA ALA A 7 -44.77 25.58 -20.07
C ALA A 7 -44.16 27.00 -19.99
N PRO A 8 -43.85 27.57 -18.80
CA PRO A 8 -43.23 28.91 -18.72
C PRO A 8 -41.88 29.03 -19.42
N LEU A 9 -41.12 27.92 -19.56
CA LEU A 9 -39.81 27.92 -20.22
C LEU A 9 -39.92 28.05 -21.75
N LYS A 10 -41.08 27.68 -22.33
CA LYS A 10 -41.29 27.57 -23.79
C LYS A 10 -41.02 28.86 -24.56
N SER A 11 -41.33 30.01 -23.98
CA SER A 11 -41.23 31.32 -24.65
C SER A 11 -39.79 31.83 -24.75
N ARG A 12 -39.00 31.67 -23.68
CA ARG A 12 -37.65 32.24 -23.55
C ARG A 12 -36.54 31.21 -23.75
N TRP A 13 -36.78 29.95 -23.38
CA TRP A 13 -35.82 28.85 -23.50
C TRP A 13 -36.50 27.60 -24.09
N PRO A 14 -36.82 27.62 -25.39
CA PRO A 14 -37.58 26.55 -26.04
C PRO A 14 -36.88 25.19 -25.99
N GLU A 15 -35.54 25.15 -26.04
CA GLU A 15 -34.78 23.90 -25.94
C GLU A 15 -34.95 23.23 -24.56
N LEU A 16 -34.92 24.00 -23.47
CA LEU A 16 -35.19 23.49 -22.12
C LEU A 16 -36.60 22.89 -22.03
N TYR A 17 -37.58 23.61 -22.59
CA TYR A 17 -38.95 23.13 -22.63
C TYR A 17 -39.10 21.81 -23.40
N ILE A 18 -38.46 21.69 -24.57
CA ILE A 18 -38.54 20.48 -25.40
C ILE A 18 -38.02 19.27 -24.63
N HIS A 19 -36.82 19.36 -24.03
CA HIS A 19 -36.25 18.24 -23.29
C HIS A 19 -37.11 17.85 -22.08
N ALA A 20 -37.57 18.84 -21.29
CA ALA A 20 -38.38 18.58 -20.11
C ALA A 20 -39.77 18.00 -20.46
N SER A 21 -40.43 18.53 -21.49
CA SER A 21 -41.74 18.03 -21.95
C SER A 21 -41.65 16.61 -22.53
N LEU A 22 -40.58 16.30 -23.27
CA LEU A 22 -40.32 14.93 -23.73
C LEU A 22 -40.08 13.99 -22.54
N ALA A 23 -39.35 14.42 -21.51
CA ALA A 23 -39.17 13.62 -20.31
C ALA A 23 -40.50 13.30 -19.61
N GLU A 24 -41.41 14.28 -19.50
CA GLU A 24 -42.76 14.07 -18.95
C GLU A 24 -43.57 13.07 -19.76
N ARG A 25 -43.46 13.10 -21.08
CA ARG A 25 -44.16 12.17 -21.97
C ARG A 25 -43.65 10.73 -21.81
N TYR A 26 -42.34 10.55 -21.64
CA TYR A 26 -41.71 9.23 -21.61
C TYR A 26 -41.65 8.59 -20.21
N VAL A 27 -41.94 9.32 -19.12
CA VAL A 27 -41.68 8.86 -17.74
C VAL A 27 -42.20 7.46 -17.39
N PHE A 28 -43.35 7.04 -17.94
CA PHE A 28 -43.89 5.68 -17.77
C PHE A 28 -43.63 4.76 -18.96
N ALA A 29 -43.66 5.30 -20.18
CA ALA A 29 -43.54 4.53 -21.41
C ALA A 29 -42.10 4.07 -21.68
N ASP A 30 -41.13 4.93 -21.40
CA ASP A 30 -39.70 4.67 -21.52
C ASP A 30 -38.92 5.52 -20.47
N PRO A 31 -38.82 5.02 -19.23
CA PRO A 31 -38.08 5.67 -18.15
C PRO A 31 -36.63 6.02 -18.52
N HIS A 32 -35.96 5.20 -19.36
CA HIS A 32 -34.59 5.45 -19.80
C HIS A 32 -34.50 6.71 -20.65
N THR A 33 -35.35 6.81 -21.68
CA THR A 33 -35.40 7.99 -22.54
C THR A 33 -35.79 9.22 -21.74
N ALA A 34 -36.74 9.12 -20.80
CA ALA A 34 -37.14 10.22 -19.94
C ALA A 34 -35.94 10.78 -19.15
N VAL A 35 -35.17 9.92 -18.50
CA VAL A 35 -34.00 10.30 -17.71
C VAL A 35 -32.88 10.91 -18.57
N ILE A 36 -32.63 10.37 -19.77
CA ILE A 36 -31.63 10.96 -20.70
C ILE A 36 -32.07 12.37 -21.12
N LYS A 37 -33.36 12.59 -21.41
CA LYS A 37 -33.89 13.91 -21.73
C LYS A 37 -33.77 14.90 -20.55
N LEU A 38 -33.94 14.43 -19.32
CA LEU A 38 -33.69 15.25 -18.12
C LEU A 38 -32.20 15.62 -17.95
N ARG A 39 -31.29 14.74 -18.37
CA ARG A 39 -29.86 15.08 -18.43
C ARG A 39 -29.59 16.14 -19.50
N CYS A 40 -30.15 16.01 -20.70
CA CYS A 40 -30.06 17.05 -21.74
C CYS A 40 -30.62 18.40 -21.25
N PHE A 41 -31.76 18.38 -20.55
CA PHE A 41 -32.34 19.57 -19.91
C PHE A 41 -31.33 20.25 -18.96
N ALA A 42 -30.65 19.48 -18.11
CA ALA A 42 -29.68 20.01 -17.17
C ALA A 42 -28.43 20.57 -17.89
N GLU A 43 -27.93 19.89 -18.92
CA GLU A 43 -26.79 20.35 -19.73
C GLU A 43 -27.09 21.66 -20.45
N VAL A 44 -28.23 21.75 -21.13
CA VAL A 44 -28.67 22.97 -21.82
C VAL A 44 -28.83 24.13 -20.82
N LEU A 45 -29.37 23.86 -19.62
CA LEU A 45 -29.57 24.88 -18.59
C LEU A 45 -28.24 25.44 -18.10
N VAL A 46 -27.28 24.56 -17.81
CA VAL A 46 -25.92 24.97 -17.41
C VAL A 46 -25.23 25.73 -18.54
N GLY A 47 -25.38 25.28 -19.79
CA GLY A 47 -24.87 26.00 -20.97
C GLY A 47 -25.43 27.42 -21.09
N VAL A 48 -26.73 27.62 -20.79
CA VAL A 48 -27.34 28.97 -20.75
C VAL A 48 -26.70 29.83 -19.65
N LEU A 49 -26.54 29.31 -18.44
CA LEU A 49 -25.92 30.05 -17.33
C LEU A 49 -24.49 30.47 -17.65
N TYR A 50 -23.69 29.57 -18.22
CA TYR A 50 -22.30 29.86 -18.61
C TYR A 50 -22.22 30.98 -19.66
N ARG A 51 -23.09 30.93 -20.68
CA ARG A 51 -23.14 31.97 -21.73
C ARG A 51 -23.66 33.30 -21.22
N ASP A 52 -24.76 33.30 -20.46
CA ASP A 52 -25.44 34.53 -20.03
C ASP A 52 -24.66 35.28 -18.94
N LEU A 53 -23.92 34.56 -18.10
CA LEU A 53 -23.13 35.12 -17.00
C LEU A 53 -21.64 35.27 -17.37
N SER A 54 -21.26 34.91 -18.60
CA SER A 54 -19.87 34.93 -19.08
C SER A 54 -18.91 34.23 -18.10
N LEU A 55 -19.31 33.05 -17.60
CA LEU A 55 -18.48 32.27 -16.69
C LEU A 55 -17.30 31.67 -17.47
N PRO A 56 -16.08 31.71 -16.94
CA PRO A 56 -14.93 31.10 -17.59
C PRO A 56 -15.05 29.57 -17.56
N SER A 57 -14.64 28.92 -18.65
CA SER A 57 -14.53 27.47 -18.77
C SER A 57 -13.37 27.11 -19.69
N GLU A 58 -12.65 26.04 -19.38
CA GLU A 58 -11.59 25.53 -20.24
C GLU A 58 -12.16 24.73 -21.42
N PRO A 59 -11.46 24.63 -22.56
CA PRO A 59 -11.90 23.85 -23.72
C PRO A 59 -12.09 22.34 -23.45
N SER A 60 -11.54 21.83 -22.35
CA SER A 60 -11.70 20.45 -21.90
C SER A 60 -12.86 20.24 -20.93
N ASP A 61 -13.52 21.31 -20.47
CA ASP A 61 -14.53 21.22 -19.42
C ASP A 61 -15.86 20.69 -19.95
N GLY A 62 -16.20 19.46 -19.58
CA GLY A 62 -17.50 18.86 -19.82
C GLY A 62 -18.55 19.30 -18.80
N PHE A 63 -19.75 18.71 -18.90
CA PHE A 63 -20.87 19.02 -18.01
C PHE A 63 -20.52 18.90 -16.52
N PHE A 64 -19.70 17.92 -16.15
CA PHE A 64 -19.32 17.70 -14.75
C PHE A 64 -18.34 18.75 -14.22
N GLU A 65 -17.36 19.14 -15.03
CA GLU A 65 -16.36 20.15 -14.72
C GLU A 65 -17.03 21.52 -14.48
N LYS A 66 -18.07 21.83 -15.27
CA LYS A 66 -18.87 23.04 -15.11
C LYS A 66 -19.60 23.13 -13.77
N LEU A 67 -20.23 22.05 -13.34
CA LEU A 67 -20.91 22.00 -12.04
C LEU A 67 -19.93 22.22 -10.86
N LYS A 68 -18.63 22.04 -11.08
CA LYS A 68 -17.60 22.22 -10.04
C LYS A 68 -17.00 23.61 -9.98
N TYR A 69 -17.21 24.44 -10.99
CA TYR A 69 -16.56 25.73 -11.06
C TYR A 69 -17.01 26.61 -9.87
N PRO A 70 -16.10 27.17 -9.05
CA PRO A 70 -16.48 27.87 -7.82
C PRO A 70 -17.49 29.01 -8.03
N ALA A 71 -17.31 29.81 -9.07
CA ALA A 71 -18.25 30.89 -9.37
C ALA A 71 -19.64 30.36 -9.77
N PHE A 72 -19.71 29.21 -10.44
CA PHE A 72 -20.98 28.56 -10.77
C PHE A 72 -21.69 28.05 -9.50
N GLN A 73 -20.94 27.45 -8.57
CA GLN A 73 -21.49 26.96 -7.30
C GLN A 73 -22.09 28.09 -6.46
N GLU A 74 -21.40 29.23 -6.39
CA GLU A 74 -21.90 30.42 -5.69
C GLU A 74 -23.18 30.99 -6.34
N VAL A 75 -23.27 30.93 -7.67
CA VAL A 75 -24.41 31.44 -8.44
C VAL A 75 -25.66 30.58 -8.24
N VAL A 76 -25.49 29.26 -8.25
CA VAL A 76 -26.60 28.30 -8.29
C VAL A 76 -27.04 27.88 -6.88
N GLY A 77 -26.13 27.87 -5.92
CA GLY A 77 -26.37 27.42 -4.56
C GLY A 77 -26.43 25.90 -4.43
N ASP A 78 -26.14 25.40 -3.21
CA ASP A 78 -25.91 23.97 -2.94
C ASP A 78 -27.11 23.08 -3.29
N ILE A 79 -28.34 23.56 -3.06
CA ILE A 79 -29.55 22.76 -3.24
C ILE A 79 -29.80 22.44 -4.72
N VAL A 80 -29.69 23.44 -5.59
CA VAL A 80 -29.88 23.26 -7.03
C VAL A 80 -28.70 22.48 -7.61
N LEU A 81 -27.48 22.75 -7.14
CA LEU A 81 -26.29 22.00 -7.53
C LEU A 81 -26.41 20.50 -7.23
N GLN A 82 -26.94 20.13 -6.05
CA GLN A 82 -27.21 18.72 -5.70
C GLN A 82 -28.17 18.06 -6.69
N LYS A 83 -29.26 18.74 -7.07
CA LYS A 83 -30.25 18.22 -8.02
C LYS A 83 -29.68 18.07 -9.43
N LEU A 84 -28.85 19.02 -9.88
CA LEU A 84 -28.12 18.92 -11.15
C LEU A 84 -27.17 17.72 -11.16
N HIS A 85 -26.46 17.45 -10.05
CA HIS A 85 -25.65 16.25 -9.91
C HIS A 85 -26.48 14.95 -9.94
N ALA A 86 -27.68 14.94 -9.35
CA ALA A 86 -28.58 13.79 -9.41
C ALA A 86 -29.06 13.50 -10.85
N LEU A 87 -29.51 14.53 -11.59
CA LEU A 87 -29.89 14.40 -13.00
C LEU A 87 -28.72 13.88 -13.85
N ARG A 88 -27.50 14.37 -13.60
CA ARG A 88 -26.28 13.90 -14.27
C ARG A 88 -26.01 12.41 -14.00
N MET A 89 -25.97 12.01 -12.73
CA MET A 89 -25.57 10.64 -12.35
C MET A 89 -26.57 9.59 -12.84
N ILE A 90 -27.86 9.83 -12.64
CA ILE A 90 -28.89 8.90 -13.09
C ILE A 90 -29.05 8.97 -14.62
N GLY A 91 -28.83 10.14 -15.22
CA GLY A 91 -28.65 10.32 -16.67
C GLY A 91 -27.58 9.40 -17.26
N ASN A 92 -26.38 9.37 -16.65
CA ASN A 92 -25.30 8.49 -17.06
C ASN A 92 -25.69 7.01 -16.93
N LYS A 93 -26.30 6.64 -15.80
CA LYS A 93 -26.82 5.29 -15.58
C LYS A 93 -27.75 4.84 -16.69
N ALA A 94 -28.70 5.71 -17.10
CA ALA A 94 -29.62 5.42 -18.19
C ALA A 94 -28.91 5.30 -19.55
N ALA A 95 -27.99 6.21 -19.85
CA ALA A 95 -27.22 6.20 -21.10
C ALA A 95 -26.38 4.91 -21.28
N HIS A 96 -25.85 4.36 -20.19
CA HIS A 96 -25.08 3.11 -20.20
C HIS A 96 -25.94 1.83 -20.13
N GLY A 97 -27.28 1.95 -20.15
CA GLY A 97 -28.20 0.80 -20.28
C GLY A 97 -28.56 0.11 -18.97
N SER A 98 -28.23 0.69 -17.81
CA SER A 98 -28.64 0.17 -16.51
C SER A 98 -30.14 0.40 -16.28
N LEU A 99 -30.82 -0.52 -15.59
CA LEU A 99 -32.28 -0.44 -15.34
C LEU A 99 -32.66 0.85 -14.58
N ILE A 100 -33.72 1.51 -15.06
CA ILE A 100 -34.32 2.71 -14.47
C ILE A 100 -35.80 2.44 -14.19
N ASP A 101 -36.21 2.58 -12.94
CA ASP A 101 -37.62 2.47 -12.57
C ASP A 101 -38.38 3.76 -12.85
N ALA A 102 -39.68 3.65 -13.15
CA ALA A 102 -40.56 4.80 -13.37
C ALA A 102 -40.65 5.72 -12.13
N SER A 103 -40.52 5.16 -10.91
CA SER A 103 -40.50 5.93 -9.66
C SER A 103 -39.29 6.88 -9.57
N VAL A 104 -38.12 6.43 -10.05
CA VAL A 104 -36.88 7.22 -10.11
C VAL A 104 -37.05 8.34 -11.14
N SER A 105 -37.60 8.02 -12.31
CA SER A 105 -37.85 8.99 -13.38
C SER A 105 -38.83 10.08 -12.93
N LEU A 106 -39.91 9.70 -12.23
CA LEU A 106 -40.87 10.64 -11.66
C LEU A 106 -40.24 11.57 -10.61
N ALA A 107 -39.37 11.04 -9.74
CA ALA A 107 -38.64 11.84 -8.76
C ALA A 107 -37.69 12.84 -9.45
N LEU A 108 -37.04 12.44 -10.54
CA LEU A 108 -36.17 13.33 -11.31
C LEU A 108 -36.94 14.40 -12.10
N ILE A 109 -38.14 14.10 -12.58
CA ILE A 109 -39.03 15.12 -13.17
C ILE A 109 -39.41 16.17 -12.12
N TRP A 110 -39.71 15.74 -10.90
CA TRP A 110 -39.97 16.67 -9.80
C TRP A 110 -38.74 17.56 -9.52
N ASP A 111 -37.54 16.99 -9.49
CA ASP A 111 -36.30 17.76 -9.33
C ASP A 111 -36.06 18.73 -10.48
N ALA A 112 -36.23 18.29 -11.72
CA ALA A 112 -36.11 19.14 -12.90
C ALA A 112 -37.15 20.27 -12.88
N TYR A 113 -38.37 20.00 -12.42
CA TYR A 113 -39.40 21.02 -12.22
C TYR A 113 -38.96 22.08 -11.20
N LEU A 114 -38.41 21.66 -10.05
CA LEU A 114 -37.89 22.60 -9.05
C LEU A 114 -36.72 23.44 -9.59
N ILE A 115 -35.82 22.81 -10.36
CA ILE A 115 -34.73 23.52 -11.05
C ILE A 115 -35.30 24.51 -12.07
N GLY A 116 -36.26 24.09 -12.90
CA GLY A 116 -36.92 24.93 -13.90
C GLY A 116 -37.65 26.12 -13.28
N GLN A 117 -38.34 25.90 -12.15
CA GLN A 117 -38.99 26.95 -11.37
C GLN A 117 -37.97 27.94 -10.78
N TRP A 118 -36.88 27.45 -10.20
CA TRP A 118 -35.78 28.29 -9.69
C TRP A 118 -35.17 29.12 -10.83
N PHE A 119 -34.87 28.49 -11.95
CA PHE A 119 -34.25 29.13 -13.11
C PHE A 119 -35.15 30.23 -13.68
N PHE A 120 -36.44 29.95 -13.87
CA PHE A 120 -37.42 30.93 -14.32
C PHE A 120 -37.51 32.12 -13.35
N LYS A 121 -37.71 31.85 -12.05
CA LYS A 121 -37.85 32.90 -11.02
C LYS A 121 -36.62 33.80 -10.98
N THR A 122 -35.43 33.21 -11.01
CA THR A 122 -34.14 33.94 -10.96
C THR A 122 -34.01 34.94 -12.12
N TYR A 123 -34.43 34.57 -13.33
CA TYR A 123 -34.36 35.43 -14.52
C TYR A 123 -35.54 36.38 -14.71
N SER A 124 -36.67 36.12 -14.05
CA SER A 124 -37.87 36.97 -14.10
C SER A 124 -37.92 38.03 -13.00
N GLY A 125 -37.25 37.80 -11.86
CA GLY A 125 -37.30 38.69 -10.69
C GLY A 125 -38.66 38.76 -9.98
N GLU A 126 -39.67 38.00 -10.42
CA GLU A 126 -41.03 38.03 -9.88
C GLU A 126 -41.21 37.18 -8.61
N SER A 127 -42.03 37.67 -7.68
CA SER A 127 -42.42 36.96 -6.46
C SER A 127 -43.58 35.98 -6.72
N ALA A 128 -43.25 34.69 -6.65
CA ALA A 128 -44.08 33.54 -6.28
C ALA A 128 -45.28 33.05 -7.15
N ASP A 129 -45.96 33.81 -8.02
CA ASP A 129 -47.25 33.34 -8.58
C ASP A 129 -47.31 33.02 -10.10
N THR A 130 -46.20 33.08 -10.84
CA THR A 130 -46.21 32.87 -12.31
C THR A 130 -45.84 31.46 -12.80
N TYR A 131 -45.36 30.57 -11.93
CA TYR A 131 -44.99 29.18 -12.31
C TYR A 131 -46.11 28.20 -11.91
N PRO A 132 -46.60 27.32 -12.80
CA PRO A 132 -47.73 26.44 -12.51
C PRO A 132 -47.39 25.43 -11.40
N PRO A 133 -48.34 25.07 -10.53
CA PRO A 133 -48.11 24.03 -9.52
C PRO A 133 -47.85 22.68 -10.19
N PHE A 134 -46.96 21.89 -9.59
CA PHE A 134 -46.61 20.59 -10.13
C PHE A 134 -47.82 19.66 -10.22
N THR A 135 -48.06 19.12 -11.40
CA THR A 135 -49.03 18.06 -11.68
C THR A 135 -48.27 16.81 -12.09
N ALA A 136 -48.34 15.75 -11.27
CA ALA A 136 -47.67 14.50 -11.58
C ALA A 136 -48.13 13.96 -12.94
N PRO A 137 -47.21 13.61 -13.86
CA PRO A 137 -47.56 12.87 -15.07
C PRO A 137 -48.38 11.64 -14.68
N VAL A 138 -49.38 11.32 -15.50
CA VAL A 138 -50.24 10.13 -15.31
C VAL A 138 -49.92 9.13 -16.40
N GLU A 139 -49.85 7.85 -16.04
CA GLU A 139 -49.70 6.77 -16.99
C GLU A 139 -50.88 6.79 -17.97
N ALA A 140 -50.60 7.02 -19.26
CA ALA A 140 -51.64 7.12 -20.27
C ALA A 140 -52.25 5.72 -20.47
N SER A 141 -53.50 5.53 -20.05
CA SER A 141 -54.28 4.36 -20.44
C SER A 141 -54.48 4.38 -21.95
N GLU A 142 -53.78 3.50 -22.67
CA GLU A 142 -53.98 3.17 -24.09
C GLU A 142 -54.56 4.32 -24.96
N GLN A 143 -53.76 5.35 -25.25
CA GLN A 143 -54.09 6.29 -26.32
C GLN A 143 -53.22 5.96 -27.55
N GLY A 144 -53.85 5.26 -28.50
CA GLY A 144 -53.25 4.75 -29.75
C GLY A 144 -52.75 5.82 -30.72
N GLY A 145 -51.58 6.40 -30.42
CA GLY A 145 -50.63 6.83 -31.44
C GLY A 145 -49.76 5.65 -31.88
N PRO A 146 -49.06 5.73 -33.04
CA PRO A 146 -48.07 4.71 -33.39
C PRO A 146 -47.07 4.62 -32.23
N ALA A 147 -46.92 3.41 -31.66
CA ALA A 147 -45.90 3.17 -30.66
C ALA A 147 -44.54 3.36 -31.35
N GLU A 148 -43.93 4.53 -31.15
CA GLU A 148 -42.55 4.78 -31.53
C GLU A 148 -41.69 3.71 -30.83
N ASP A 149 -40.81 3.04 -31.58
CA ASP A 149 -40.00 1.96 -31.02
C ASP A 149 -39.12 2.51 -29.88
N PRO A 150 -39.29 2.04 -28.63
CA PRO A 150 -38.49 2.51 -27.50
C PRO A 150 -36.99 2.37 -27.72
N ALA A 151 -36.55 1.35 -28.47
CA ALA A 151 -35.14 1.16 -28.79
C ALA A 151 -34.60 2.25 -29.74
N GLU A 152 -35.41 2.67 -30.71
CA GLU A 152 -35.09 3.76 -31.64
C GLU A 152 -35.06 5.11 -30.91
N GLN A 153 -36.04 5.38 -30.05
CA GLN A 153 -36.10 6.61 -29.24
C GLN A 153 -34.92 6.72 -28.27
N LEU A 154 -34.55 5.61 -27.63
CA LEU A 154 -33.39 5.55 -26.76
C LEU A 154 -32.08 5.82 -27.53
N ALA A 155 -31.94 5.25 -28.74
CA ALA A 155 -30.78 5.49 -29.59
C ALA A 155 -30.70 6.96 -30.03
N LEU A 156 -31.82 7.56 -30.42
CA LEU A 156 -31.91 8.98 -30.78
C LEU A 156 -31.57 9.89 -29.59
N ALA A 157 -32.06 9.57 -28.39
CA ALA A 157 -31.77 10.34 -27.19
C ALA A 157 -30.28 10.28 -26.81
N LYS A 158 -29.63 9.12 -26.98
CA LYS A 158 -28.18 8.96 -26.78
C LYS A 158 -27.37 9.75 -27.80
N ASP A 159 -27.72 9.65 -29.09
CA ASP A 159 -27.06 10.40 -30.16
C ASP A 159 -27.22 11.91 -29.98
N GLU A 160 -28.39 12.39 -29.57
CA GLU A 160 -28.62 13.79 -29.25
C GLU A 160 -27.76 14.27 -28.07
N LEU A 161 -27.68 13.49 -26.98
CA LEU A 161 -26.82 13.79 -25.85
C LEU A 161 -25.34 13.89 -26.28
N SER A 162 -24.85 12.95 -27.09
CA SER A 162 -23.48 13.01 -27.62
C SER A 162 -23.25 14.21 -28.55
N ARG A 163 -24.26 14.64 -29.31
CA ARG A 163 -24.18 15.86 -30.13
C ARG A 163 -24.13 17.12 -29.28
N LEU A 164 -24.91 17.19 -28.19
CA LEU A 164 -24.86 18.32 -27.25
C LEU A 164 -23.46 18.44 -26.64
N GLU A 165 -22.90 17.34 -26.14
CA GLU A 165 -21.54 17.30 -25.59
C GLU A 165 -20.48 17.77 -26.61
N ALA A 166 -20.60 17.35 -27.88
CA ALA A 166 -19.68 17.77 -28.94
C ALA A 166 -19.84 19.25 -29.33
N ALA A 167 -21.07 19.72 -29.54
CA ALA A 167 -21.35 21.09 -29.93
C ALA A 167 -20.97 22.10 -28.83
N GLU A 168 -21.11 21.69 -27.57
CA GLU A 168 -20.69 22.47 -26.41
C GLU A 168 -19.16 22.65 -26.40
N LYS A 169 -18.42 21.56 -26.62
CA LYS A 169 -16.96 21.56 -26.70
C LYS A 169 -16.43 22.47 -27.82
N ASP A 170 -17.07 22.43 -28.99
CA ASP A 170 -16.73 23.30 -30.12
C ASP A 170 -17.02 24.79 -29.79
N SER A 171 -18.16 25.07 -29.16
CA SER A 171 -18.55 26.43 -28.74
C SER A 171 -17.58 26.99 -27.69
N GLN A 172 -17.08 26.15 -26.80
CA GLN A 172 -16.08 26.54 -25.79
C GLN A 172 -14.69 26.80 -26.38
N ALA A 173 -14.26 26.02 -27.37
CA ALA A 173 -13.00 26.26 -28.06
C ALA A 173 -13.00 27.65 -28.74
N VAL A 174 -14.16 28.08 -29.27
CA VAL A 174 -14.35 29.42 -29.82
C VAL A 174 -14.36 30.47 -28.70
N ALA A 175 -15.08 30.25 -27.60
CA ALA A 175 -15.15 31.19 -26.47
C ALA A 175 -13.79 31.39 -25.77
N ALA A 176 -12.96 30.35 -25.63
CA ALA A 176 -11.62 30.45 -25.04
C ALA A 176 -10.66 31.35 -25.85
N SER A 177 -10.94 31.59 -27.14
CA SER A 177 -10.17 32.51 -27.98
C SER A 177 -10.54 34.00 -27.79
N ILE A 178 -11.68 34.27 -27.16
CA ILE A 178 -12.24 35.60 -26.95
C ILE A 178 -12.32 35.80 -25.44
N THR A 179 -11.27 36.27 -24.76
CA THR A 179 -11.28 36.47 -23.29
C THR A 179 -12.34 37.52 -22.89
N PRO A 180 -13.51 37.15 -22.35
CA PRO A 180 -14.45 38.12 -21.82
C PRO A 180 -14.20 38.22 -20.32
N THR A 181 -13.78 39.39 -19.83
CA THR A 181 -13.88 39.64 -18.39
C THR A 181 -15.33 39.51 -17.95
N PRO A 182 -15.65 38.72 -16.90
CA PRO A 182 -17.02 38.59 -16.42
C PRO A 182 -17.58 39.95 -16.02
N ASP A 183 -18.83 40.23 -16.39
CA ASP A 183 -19.55 41.41 -15.90
C ASP A 183 -19.95 41.17 -14.45
N GLN A 184 -19.10 41.63 -13.53
CA GLN A 184 -19.25 41.38 -12.10
C GLN A 184 -20.59 41.90 -11.56
N ALA A 185 -21.11 43.01 -12.09
CA ALA A 185 -22.40 43.57 -11.65
C ALA A 185 -23.55 42.62 -12.00
N ARG A 186 -23.53 42.07 -13.21
CA ARG A 186 -24.54 41.09 -13.65
C ARG A 186 -24.46 39.79 -12.86
N LEU A 187 -23.26 39.36 -12.50
CA LEU A 187 -23.04 38.16 -11.66
C LEU A 187 -23.62 38.37 -10.26
N ASP A 188 -23.37 39.52 -9.65
CA ASP A 188 -23.87 39.86 -8.32
C ASP A 188 -25.41 40.02 -8.30
N ASP A 189 -25.98 40.67 -9.31
CA ASP A 189 -27.43 40.78 -9.49
C ASP A 189 -28.10 39.40 -9.59
N PHE A 190 -27.51 38.51 -10.39
CA PHE A 190 -28.00 37.14 -10.53
C PHE A 190 -27.88 36.37 -9.21
N LYS A 191 -26.77 36.49 -8.47
CA LYS A 191 -26.59 35.86 -7.16
C LYS A 191 -27.69 36.30 -6.18
N CYS A 192 -28.00 37.59 -6.12
CA CYS A 192 -29.08 38.12 -5.29
C CYS A 192 -30.45 37.55 -5.69
N ALA A 193 -30.76 37.53 -6.99
CA ALA A 193 -32.02 36.97 -7.50
C ALA A 193 -32.12 35.46 -7.24
N SER A 194 -31.02 34.72 -7.39
CA SER A 194 -30.92 33.28 -7.13
C SER A 194 -31.16 32.97 -5.66
N ALA A 195 -30.53 33.72 -4.75
CA ALA A 195 -30.74 33.57 -3.31
C ALA A 195 -32.19 33.84 -2.90
N HIS A 196 -32.83 34.86 -3.48
CA HIS A 196 -34.25 35.14 -3.26
C HIS A 196 -35.15 34.01 -3.80
N ALA A 197 -34.87 33.50 -5.01
CA ALA A 197 -35.60 32.39 -5.59
C ALA A 197 -35.47 31.12 -4.74
N LEU A 198 -34.26 30.80 -4.26
CA LEU A 198 -33.98 29.66 -3.38
C LEU A 198 -34.77 29.72 -2.08
N GLY A 199 -34.91 30.90 -1.47
CA GLY A 199 -35.73 31.09 -0.25
C GLY A 199 -37.24 30.98 -0.49
N SER A 200 -37.71 31.12 -1.73
CA SER A 200 -39.13 31.10 -2.09
C SER A 200 -39.67 29.73 -2.53
N ILE A 201 -38.80 28.73 -2.71
CA ILE A 201 -39.16 27.40 -3.22
C ILE A 201 -38.90 26.36 -2.13
N ASP A 202 -39.87 25.48 -1.89
CA ASP A 202 -39.68 24.35 -1.00
C ASP A 202 -39.01 23.18 -1.73
N PHE A 203 -37.70 23.05 -1.54
CA PHE A 203 -36.91 21.96 -2.10
C PHE A 203 -36.95 20.65 -1.27
N SER A 204 -37.61 20.65 -0.11
CA SER A 204 -37.62 19.52 0.83
C SER A 204 -38.51 18.35 0.38
N ALA A 205 -39.43 18.60 -0.56
CA ALA A 205 -40.40 17.61 -1.05
C ALA A 205 -39.82 16.51 -1.95
N ALA A 206 -38.56 16.62 -2.40
CA ALA A 206 -37.98 15.70 -3.38
C ALA A 206 -37.27 14.48 -2.75
N ASN A 207 -37.74 13.28 -3.09
CA ASN A 207 -37.22 12.00 -2.57
C ASN A 207 -35.99 11.44 -3.34
N THR A 208 -35.43 12.17 -4.32
CA THR A 208 -34.35 11.68 -5.21
C THR A 208 -33.13 11.13 -4.48
N ARG A 209 -32.81 11.68 -3.30
CA ARG A 209 -31.74 11.17 -2.43
C ARG A 209 -31.91 9.69 -2.05
N ARG A 210 -33.15 9.19 -1.94
CA ARG A 210 -33.45 7.78 -1.59
C ARG A 210 -33.26 6.82 -2.76
N HIS A 211 -33.16 7.35 -3.98
CA HIS A 211 -33.05 6.58 -5.21
C HIS A 211 -31.64 6.56 -5.79
N LEU A 212 -30.73 7.39 -5.27
CA LEU A 212 -29.32 7.38 -5.62
C LEU A 212 -28.60 6.29 -4.83
N SER A 213 -27.95 5.39 -5.55
CA SER A 213 -27.01 4.41 -5.01
C SER A 213 -25.58 4.88 -5.24
N ILE A 214 -24.65 4.41 -4.41
CA ILE A 214 -23.23 4.58 -4.67
C ILE A 214 -22.81 3.98 -6.01
N HIS A 215 -23.49 2.93 -6.50
CA HIS A 215 -23.23 2.31 -7.79
C HIS A 215 -23.45 3.28 -8.96
N ASP A 216 -24.34 4.26 -8.81
CA ASP A 216 -24.64 5.23 -9.85
C ASP A 216 -23.44 6.15 -10.13
N ALA A 217 -22.54 6.33 -9.16
CA ALA A 217 -21.28 7.07 -9.35
C ALA A 217 -20.30 6.34 -10.27
N PHE A 218 -20.49 5.03 -10.44
CA PHE A 218 -19.61 4.15 -11.22
C PHE A 218 -20.25 3.63 -12.51
N ALA A 219 -21.49 4.00 -12.82
CA ALA A 219 -22.26 3.43 -13.93
C ALA A 219 -21.62 3.59 -15.33
N GLY A 220 -20.68 4.55 -15.50
CA GLY A 220 -19.91 4.74 -16.73
C GLY A 220 -18.60 3.96 -16.80
N TYR A 221 -18.31 3.10 -15.82
CA TYR A 221 -17.04 2.37 -15.72
C TYR A 221 -17.27 0.87 -15.55
N THR A 222 -16.32 0.08 -16.05
CA THR A 222 -16.29 -1.37 -15.78
C THR A 222 -15.49 -1.62 -14.50
N LEU A 223 -16.19 -1.90 -13.41
CA LEU A 223 -15.58 -2.27 -12.13
C LEU A 223 -15.08 -3.72 -12.18
N THR A 224 -14.02 -4.00 -11.43
CA THR A 224 -13.61 -5.39 -11.18
C THR A 224 -14.53 -6.07 -10.17
N SER A 225 -14.42 -7.39 -10.01
CA SER A 225 -15.16 -8.14 -8.99
C SER A 225 -14.91 -7.61 -7.58
N GLY A 226 -13.64 -7.38 -7.24
CA GLY A 226 -13.26 -6.82 -5.94
C GLY A 226 -13.78 -5.39 -5.72
N GLN A 227 -13.75 -4.54 -6.76
CA GLN A 227 -14.29 -3.18 -6.67
C GLN A 227 -15.81 -3.16 -6.52
N THR A 228 -16.53 -4.05 -7.22
CA THR A 228 -17.99 -4.16 -7.11
C THR A 228 -18.41 -4.58 -5.70
N GLU A 229 -17.75 -5.59 -5.14
CA GLU A 229 -18.01 -6.04 -3.77
C GLU A 229 -17.67 -4.96 -2.73
N LEU A 230 -16.56 -4.24 -2.92
CA LEU A 230 -16.23 -3.09 -2.08
C LEU A 230 -17.33 -2.02 -2.10
N VAL A 231 -17.86 -1.70 -3.28
CA VAL A 231 -18.95 -0.70 -3.42
C VAL A 231 -20.20 -1.15 -2.67
N ASN A 232 -20.57 -2.44 -2.75
CA ASN A 232 -21.67 -3.01 -1.96
C ASN A 232 -21.43 -2.84 -0.44
N GLN A 233 -20.22 -3.16 0.03
CA GLN A 233 -19.90 -3.05 1.46
C GLN A 233 -19.85 -1.59 1.94
N LEU A 234 -19.38 -0.67 1.11
CA LEU A 234 -19.42 0.76 1.40
C LEU A 234 -20.86 1.27 1.48
N GLU A 235 -21.75 0.83 0.60
CA GLU A 235 -23.18 1.17 0.67
C GLU A 235 -23.79 0.72 2.00
N HIS A 236 -23.53 -0.53 2.38
CA HIS A 236 -24.01 -1.09 3.64
C HIS A 236 -23.44 -0.34 4.86
N PHE A 237 -22.13 -0.05 4.84
CA PHE A 237 -21.46 0.73 5.89
C PHE A 237 -22.05 2.13 6.05
N LEU A 238 -22.27 2.84 4.93
CA LEU A 238 -22.80 4.20 4.94
C LEU A 238 -24.25 4.27 5.42
N ALA A 239 -25.04 3.20 5.20
CA ALA A 239 -26.41 3.06 5.67
C ALA A 239 -26.50 2.56 7.13
N SER A 240 -25.44 1.92 7.64
CA SER A 240 -25.41 1.35 8.99
C SER A 240 -25.38 2.42 10.08
N ASN A 241 -26.15 2.19 11.15
CA ASN A 241 -26.12 3.03 12.36
C ASN A 241 -25.14 2.50 13.43
N THR A 242 -24.55 1.31 13.23
CA THR A 242 -23.69 0.65 14.23
C THR A 242 -22.22 0.66 13.86
N GLN A 243 -21.90 0.83 12.57
CA GLN A 243 -20.53 0.84 12.07
C GLN A 243 -20.10 2.27 11.76
N ASN A 244 -19.09 2.78 12.45
CA ASN A 244 -18.64 4.17 12.26
C ASN A 244 -17.30 4.29 11.54
N VAL A 245 -16.51 3.22 11.47
CA VAL A 245 -15.19 3.23 10.83
C VAL A 245 -15.07 2.10 9.80
N PHE A 246 -14.55 2.46 8.62
CA PHE A 246 -14.26 1.53 7.53
C PHE A 246 -12.79 1.61 7.13
N LEU A 247 -12.13 0.47 6.96
CA LEU A 247 -10.75 0.35 6.51
C LEU A 247 -10.72 -0.19 5.08
N LEU A 248 -10.41 0.69 4.13
CA LEU A 248 -10.16 0.31 2.74
C LEU A 248 -8.65 0.13 2.53
N LYS A 249 -8.22 -1.13 2.54
CA LYS A 249 -6.87 -1.55 2.21
C LYS A 249 -6.78 -1.87 0.72
N GLY A 250 -5.60 -1.73 0.15
CA GLY A 250 -5.40 -2.26 -1.20
C GLY A 250 -4.03 -1.98 -1.75
N TYR A 251 -3.65 -2.76 -2.75
CA TYR A 251 -2.31 -2.76 -3.30
C TYR A 251 -2.10 -1.48 -4.13
N ALA A 252 -0.86 -1.10 -4.37
CA ALA A 252 -0.56 -0.09 -5.39
C ALA A 252 -1.22 -0.46 -6.74
N GLY A 253 -1.98 0.48 -7.32
CA GLY A 253 -2.64 0.27 -8.62
C GLY A 253 -3.99 -0.47 -8.61
N THR A 254 -4.58 -0.77 -7.45
CA THR A 254 -5.92 -1.41 -7.34
C THR A 254 -7.11 -0.47 -7.55
N GLY A 255 -6.86 0.83 -7.72
CA GLY A 255 -7.91 1.82 -7.96
C GLY A 255 -8.53 2.44 -6.69
N LYS A 256 -7.86 2.40 -5.53
CA LYS A 256 -8.32 3.08 -4.30
C LYS A 256 -8.75 4.53 -4.53
N THR A 257 -7.91 5.32 -5.18
CA THR A 257 -8.20 6.73 -5.54
C THR A 257 -9.42 6.87 -6.46
N PHE A 258 -9.64 5.90 -7.35
CA PHE A 258 -10.82 5.86 -8.21
C PHE A 258 -12.10 5.61 -7.40
N ILE A 259 -12.06 4.69 -6.43
CA ILE A 259 -13.16 4.49 -5.47
C ILE A 259 -13.41 5.77 -4.64
N THR A 260 -12.35 6.44 -4.16
CA THR A 260 -12.48 7.72 -3.44
C THR A 260 -13.14 8.79 -4.30
N LYS A 261 -12.78 8.88 -5.59
CA LYS A 261 -13.43 9.81 -6.53
C LYS A 261 -14.94 9.52 -6.60
N GLY A 262 -15.34 8.27 -6.85
CA GLY A 262 -16.75 7.90 -6.91
C GLY A 262 -17.50 8.16 -5.60
N LEU A 263 -16.89 7.91 -4.43
CA LEU A 263 -17.47 8.28 -3.13
C LEU A 263 -17.74 9.78 -3.03
N THR A 264 -16.77 10.63 -3.40
CA THR A 264 -16.97 12.09 -3.35
C THR A 264 -18.01 12.58 -4.37
N GLU A 265 -18.19 11.90 -5.50
CA GLU A 265 -19.26 12.20 -6.45
C GLU A 265 -20.64 11.82 -5.89
N TYR A 266 -20.73 10.64 -5.29
CA TYR A 266 -21.94 10.17 -4.62
C TYR A 266 -22.35 11.12 -3.49
N PHE A 267 -21.42 11.51 -2.59
CA PHE A 267 -21.73 12.42 -1.49
C PHE A 267 -22.22 13.79 -1.96
N ARG A 268 -21.66 14.34 -3.04
CA ARG A 268 -22.18 15.58 -3.65
C ARG A 268 -23.60 15.42 -4.17
N ALA A 269 -23.90 14.31 -4.85
CA ALA A 269 -25.23 14.09 -5.43
C ALA A 269 -26.31 13.92 -4.36
N ILE A 270 -26.00 13.25 -3.25
CA ILE A 270 -26.96 13.11 -2.14
C ILE A 270 -26.95 14.31 -1.16
N GLY A 271 -26.00 15.24 -1.31
CA GLY A 271 -25.85 16.40 -0.43
C GLY A 271 -25.35 16.05 0.98
N ARG A 272 -24.52 15.01 1.12
CA ARG A 272 -23.89 14.61 2.40
C ARG A 272 -22.53 15.28 2.55
N ASN A 273 -22.29 15.89 3.71
CA ASN A 273 -21.00 16.53 4.00
C ASN A 273 -19.88 15.50 4.09
N TYR A 274 -18.72 15.83 3.53
CA TYR A 274 -17.53 15.01 3.64
C TYR A 274 -16.27 15.86 3.77
N VAL A 275 -15.24 15.30 4.40
CA VAL A 275 -13.91 15.91 4.54
C VAL A 275 -12.88 14.96 3.95
N LEU A 276 -12.05 15.46 3.03
CA LEU A 276 -10.87 14.74 2.57
C LEU A 276 -9.65 15.20 3.36
N ALA A 277 -8.98 14.27 4.01
CA ALA A 277 -7.75 14.52 4.72
C ALA A 277 -6.64 13.53 4.33
N ALA A 278 -5.39 13.96 4.46
CA ALA A 278 -4.23 13.09 4.34
C ALA A 278 -3.14 13.46 5.37
N PRO A 279 -2.21 12.56 5.71
CA PRO A 279 -1.15 12.86 6.69
C PRO A 279 -0.17 13.94 6.23
N THR A 280 0.11 14.01 4.93
CA THR A 280 1.08 14.94 4.34
C THR A 280 0.43 15.92 3.37
N GLY A 281 1.01 17.11 3.23
CA GLY A 281 0.51 18.14 2.31
C GLY A 281 0.48 17.64 0.87
N LYS A 282 1.53 16.93 0.44
CA LYS A 282 1.63 16.33 -0.89
C LYS A 282 0.52 15.32 -1.17
N ALA A 283 0.25 14.39 -0.25
CA ALA A 283 -0.84 13.44 -0.39
C ALA A 283 -2.20 14.15 -0.49
N ALA A 284 -2.41 15.20 0.32
CA ALA A 284 -3.60 16.04 0.24
C ALA A 284 -3.73 16.72 -1.15
N LYS A 285 -2.64 17.26 -1.73
CA LYS A 285 -2.66 17.83 -3.09
C LYS A 285 -3.03 16.77 -4.14
N VAL A 286 -2.45 15.58 -4.05
CA VAL A 286 -2.70 14.48 -4.99
C VAL A 286 -4.15 14.04 -4.95
N ILE A 287 -4.71 13.76 -3.76
CA ILE A 287 -6.11 13.35 -3.65
C ILE A 287 -7.07 14.47 -4.03
N ALA A 288 -6.73 15.74 -3.73
CA ALA A 288 -7.52 16.89 -4.16
C ALA A 288 -7.61 16.98 -5.68
N SER A 289 -6.48 16.86 -6.38
CA SER A 289 -6.41 16.85 -7.84
C SER A 289 -7.17 15.66 -8.45
N LYS A 290 -7.05 14.46 -7.87
CA LYS A 290 -7.69 13.25 -8.41
C LYS A 290 -9.20 13.21 -8.19
N THR A 291 -9.67 13.72 -7.05
CA THR A 291 -11.11 13.77 -6.71
C THR A 291 -11.77 15.06 -7.19
N GLN A 292 -10.97 16.07 -7.55
CA GLN A 292 -11.42 17.43 -7.87
C GLN A 292 -12.26 17.98 -6.71
N SER A 293 -11.80 17.75 -5.48
CA SER A 293 -12.42 18.12 -4.21
C SER A 293 -11.35 18.76 -3.31
N PRO A 294 -11.67 19.78 -2.50
CA PRO A 294 -10.72 20.29 -1.52
C PRO A 294 -10.28 19.18 -0.56
N ALA A 295 -8.97 19.04 -0.36
CA ALA A 295 -8.40 18.14 0.64
C ALA A 295 -7.30 18.85 1.41
N TYR A 296 -7.18 18.50 2.69
CA TYR A 296 -6.26 19.17 3.61
C TYR A 296 -5.41 18.14 4.37
N THR A 297 -4.37 18.62 5.06
CA THR A 297 -3.66 17.74 5.98
C THR A 297 -4.53 17.44 7.20
N LEU A 298 -4.31 16.29 7.84
CA LEU A 298 -4.95 15.99 9.13
C LEU A 298 -4.67 17.11 10.14
N HIS A 299 -3.43 17.59 10.22
CA HIS A 299 -3.09 18.72 11.09
C HIS A 299 -3.94 19.97 10.84
N LYS A 300 -4.15 20.36 9.57
CA LYS A 300 -4.99 21.50 9.20
C LYS A 300 -6.47 21.27 9.53
N THR A 301 -6.91 20.02 9.48
CA THR A 301 -8.30 19.62 9.72
C THR A 301 -8.63 19.58 11.21
N LEU A 302 -7.68 19.12 12.04
CA LEU A 302 -7.91 18.79 13.44
C LEU A 302 -7.58 19.92 14.42
N TYR A 303 -6.65 20.82 14.10
CA TYR A 303 -6.12 21.77 15.07
C TYR A 303 -6.43 23.23 14.72
N ALA A 304 -6.62 24.04 15.76
CA ALA A 304 -6.79 25.48 15.64
C ALA A 304 -5.41 26.17 15.66
N PHE A 305 -5.07 26.88 14.58
CA PHE A 305 -3.80 27.60 14.44
C PHE A 305 -3.89 29.07 14.87
N ASP A 306 -5.10 29.59 15.10
CA ASP A 306 -5.32 31.01 15.43
C ASP A 306 -4.95 31.32 16.90
N ASP A 307 -5.15 30.34 17.79
CA ASP A 307 -4.93 30.44 19.25
C ASP A 307 -3.76 29.57 19.72
N MET A 308 -2.58 29.75 19.11
CA MET A 308 -1.36 29.10 19.60
C MET A 308 -0.91 29.73 20.92
N ASP A 309 -0.88 28.92 21.97
CA ASP A 309 -0.35 29.31 23.29
C ASP A 309 1.17 29.12 23.32
N GLU A 310 1.89 30.17 23.72
CA GLU A 310 3.33 30.09 24.01
C GLU A 310 3.52 29.65 25.47
N TYR A 311 4.14 28.49 25.68
CA TYR A 311 4.56 28.04 27.02
C TYR A 311 6.09 27.96 27.11
N ARG A 312 6.60 28.25 28.31
CA ARG A 312 8.00 28.01 28.68
C ARG A 312 8.03 26.75 29.50
N ASP A 313 8.80 25.75 29.07
CA ASP A 313 8.97 24.52 29.85
C ASP A 313 9.47 24.87 31.26
N ALA A 314 8.70 24.52 32.29
CA ALA A 314 9.04 24.85 33.68
C ALA A 314 10.31 24.14 34.16
N ASP A 315 10.68 23.03 33.51
CA ASP A 315 11.80 22.16 33.89
C ASP A 315 13.15 22.55 33.29
N THR A 316 13.26 23.72 32.66
CA THR A 316 14.56 24.22 32.14
C THR A 316 14.89 25.62 32.65
N GLU A 317 15.29 25.71 33.92
CA GLU A 317 16.05 26.86 34.41
C GLU A 317 17.34 27.04 33.56
N GLY A 318 17.30 27.96 32.60
CA GLY A 318 18.49 28.44 31.87
C GLY A 318 18.52 28.24 30.35
N THR A 319 17.59 27.50 29.73
CA THR A 319 17.45 27.43 28.26
C THR A 319 16.17 28.10 27.80
N GLU A 320 16.28 29.13 26.95
CA GLU A 320 15.12 29.81 26.34
C GLU A 320 14.49 28.91 25.27
N THR A 321 13.78 27.86 25.67
CA THR A 321 12.94 27.03 24.78
C THR A 321 11.50 27.55 24.80
N PHE A 322 11.01 27.97 23.64
CA PHE A 322 9.62 28.38 23.43
C PHE A 322 8.91 27.27 22.65
N LYS A 323 7.70 26.89 23.09
CA LYS A 323 6.86 25.91 22.41
C LYS A 323 5.50 26.52 22.14
N PHE A 324 4.98 26.30 20.93
CA PHE A 324 3.63 26.64 20.52
C PHE A 324 2.74 25.41 20.66
N TYR A 325 1.61 25.59 21.33
CA TYR A 325 0.59 24.55 21.46
C TYR A 325 -0.59 24.85 20.54
N ALA A 326 -0.83 23.98 19.56
CA ALA A 326 -2.02 24.01 18.73
C ALA A 326 -3.09 23.10 19.35
N LYS A 327 -4.15 23.70 19.88
CA LYS A 327 -5.27 22.98 20.49
C LYS A 327 -6.08 22.23 19.44
N LEU A 328 -6.72 21.15 19.86
CA LEU A 328 -7.74 20.49 19.05
C LEU A 328 -8.87 21.47 18.75
N ALA A 329 -9.26 21.56 17.49
CA ALA A 329 -10.32 22.44 17.03
C ALA A 329 -11.69 21.90 17.48
N VAL A 330 -12.66 22.81 17.65
CA VAL A 330 -14.05 22.41 17.89
C VAL A 330 -14.66 21.96 16.57
N ASN A 331 -15.13 20.72 16.52
CA ASN A 331 -15.76 20.16 15.33
C ASN A 331 -17.18 20.72 15.14
N THR A 332 -17.31 21.75 14.32
CA THR A 332 -18.58 22.42 13.98
C THR A 332 -19.29 21.81 12.76
N LEU A 333 -18.74 20.74 12.19
CA LEU A 333 -19.29 20.08 11.01
C LEU A 333 -20.57 19.31 11.35
N SER A 334 -21.39 19.07 10.32
CA SER A 334 -22.67 18.37 10.45
C SER A 334 -22.53 17.00 11.13
N VAL A 335 -23.57 16.61 11.88
CA VAL A 335 -23.65 15.31 12.57
C VAL A 335 -23.64 14.10 11.64
N ASP A 336 -23.81 14.28 10.32
CA ASP A 336 -23.76 13.21 9.31
C ASP A 336 -22.52 13.26 8.39
N THR A 337 -21.48 13.99 8.82
CA THR A 337 -20.25 14.18 8.02
C THR A 337 -19.43 12.89 7.89
N VAL A 338 -18.91 12.62 6.68
CA VAL A 338 -17.98 11.50 6.41
C VAL A 338 -16.55 12.01 6.29
N TYR A 339 -15.65 11.52 7.13
CA TYR A 339 -14.21 11.82 7.09
C TYR A 339 -13.50 10.74 6.28
N ILE A 340 -12.81 11.12 5.21
CA ILE A 340 -12.04 10.21 4.38
C ILE A 340 -10.57 10.56 4.56
N VAL A 341 -9.80 9.61 5.07
CA VAL A 341 -8.37 9.77 5.34
C VAL A 341 -7.58 8.92 4.36
N ASP A 342 -6.98 9.54 3.36
CA ASP A 342 -6.13 8.87 2.37
C ASP A 342 -4.69 8.74 2.86
N GLU A 343 -3.94 7.77 2.31
CA GLU A 343 -2.59 7.40 2.76
C GLU A 343 -2.51 7.13 4.29
N ALA A 344 -3.53 6.45 4.82
CA ALA A 344 -3.68 6.16 6.24
C ALA A 344 -2.53 5.32 6.84
N SER A 345 -1.70 4.69 5.99
CA SER A 345 -0.48 4.00 6.41
C SER A 345 0.52 4.91 7.13
N MET A 346 0.46 6.23 6.92
CA MET A 346 1.33 7.20 7.59
C MET A 346 0.73 7.81 8.87
N VAL A 347 -0.51 7.45 9.24
CA VAL A 347 -1.17 8.00 10.45
C VAL A 347 -0.60 7.30 11.68
N ALA A 348 0.16 8.05 12.48
CA ALA A 348 0.82 7.57 13.69
C ALA A 348 -0.09 7.61 14.92
N ASP A 349 0.14 6.68 15.84
CA ASP A 349 -0.43 6.69 17.19
C ASP A 349 0.68 6.55 18.25
N ILE A 350 1.73 7.34 18.06
CA ILE A 350 2.84 7.51 19.00
C ILE A 350 2.96 8.99 19.34
N TYR A 351 3.49 9.28 20.53
CA TYR A 351 3.70 10.66 20.96
C TYR A 351 4.70 11.34 20.02
N GLN A 352 4.24 12.37 19.32
CA GLN A 352 5.06 13.21 18.47
C GLN A 352 5.00 14.65 18.97
N GLU A 353 6.17 15.17 19.31
CA GLU A 353 6.35 16.58 19.66
C GLU A 353 7.45 17.14 18.77
N ALA A 354 7.08 18.05 17.87
CA ALA A 354 8.07 18.83 17.15
C ALA A 354 8.65 19.88 18.12
N GLU A 355 9.91 20.24 17.92
CA GLU A 355 10.66 21.06 18.86
C GLU A 355 9.97 22.38 19.29
N PHE A 356 9.20 22.99 18.37
CA PHE A 356 8.46 24.23 18.61
C PHE A 356 6.94 24.07 18.56
N PHE A 357 6.44 22.90 18.19
CA PHE A 357 5.01 22.68 18.00
C PHE A 357 4.56 21.37 18.61
N ARG A 358 3.61 21.47 19.53
CA ARG A 358 2.80 20.33 19.97
C ARG A 358 1.38 20.52 19.49
N PHE A 359 0.85 19.49 18.82
CA PHE A 359 -0.52 19.44 18.36
C PHE A 359 -1.36 18.58 19.30
N GLY A 360 -2.51 19.08 19.76
CA GLY A 360 -3.47 18.35 20.58
C GLY A 360 -2.85 17.53 21.71
N SER A 361 -3.19 16.25 21.81
CA SER A 361 -2.60 15.36 22.82
C SER A 361 -1.14 15.00 22.52
N GLY A 362 -0.70 15.15 21.27
CA GLY A 362 0.57 14.63 20.75
C GLY A 362 0.42 13.29 20.02
N TYR A 363 -0.80 12.74 19.96
CA TYR A 363 -1.13 11.48 19.28
C TYR A 363 -2.15 11.76 18.16
N LEU A 364 -1.68 11.76 16.92
CA LEU A 364 -2.49 12.20 15.76
C LEU A 364 -3.76 11.35 15.57
N LEU A 365 -3.66 10.02 15.73
CA LEU A 365 -4.81 9.12 15.57
C LEU A 365 -5.83 9.29 16.70
N ALA A 366 -5.37 9.40 17.95
CA ALA A 366 -6.25 9.66 19.10
C ALA A 366 -6.99 11.00 18.94
N ASP A 367 -6.25 12.05 18.56
CA ASP A 367 -6.82 13.39 18.33
C ASP A 367 -7.86 13.38 17.20
N LEU A 368 -7.68 12.57 16.15
CA LEU A 368 -8.67 12.39 15.09
C LEU A 368 -9.98 11.80 15.65
N PHE A 369 -9.92 10.76 16.47
CA PHE A 369 -11.12 10.16 17.05
C PHE A 369 -11.81 11.09 18.05
N GLU A 370 -11.04 11.82 18.86
CA GLU A 370 -11.57 12.84 19.77
C GLU A 370 -12.27 13.97 18.99
N PHE A 371 -11.66 14.45 17.90
CA PHE A 371 -12.24 15.50 17.05
C PHE A 371 -13.53 15.04 16.34
N VAL A 372 -13.52 13.85 15.75
CA VAL A 372 -14.72 13.30 15.09
C VAL A 372 -15.82 13.05 16.14
N ASN A 373 -15.40 12.65 17.34
CA ASN A 373 -16.22 12.43 18.53
C ASN A 373 -17.19 11.24 18.39
N LEU A 374 -16.65 10.09 17.98
CA LEU A 374 -17.42 8.88 17.61
C LEU A 374 -18.21 8.21 18.76
N ASP A 375 -17.94 8.58 20.00
CA ASP A 375 -18.47 7.94 21.20
C ASP A 375 -19.86 8.47 21.62
N HIS A 376 -20.36 9.53 21.00
CA HIS A 376 -21.69 10.06 21.30
C HIS A 376 -22.76 9.52 20.35
N ASN A 377 -23.86 9.03 20.91
CA ASN A 377 -24.97 8.43 20.14
C ASN A 377 -25.80 9.43 19.30
N ASP A 378 -25.51 10.74 19.36
CA ASP A 378 -26.29 11.79 18.69
C ASP A 378 -25.69 12.22 17.33
N HIS A 379 -25.00 11.30 16.65
CA HIS A 379 -24.46 11.57 15.32
C HIS A 379 -24.46 10.33 14.42
N ARG A 380 -24.29 10.59 13.12
CA ARG A 380 -24.08 9.58 12.06
C ARG A 380 -22.74 9.75 11.35
N LYS A 381 -21.80 10.49 11.95
CA LYS A 381 -20.44 10.69 11.43
C LYS A 381 -19.77 9.34 11.16
N LYS A 382 -19.03 9.27 10.05
CA LYS A 382 -18.29 8.09 9.61
C LYS A 382 -16.84 8.44 9.32
N VAL A 383 -15.94 7.49 9.51
CA VAL A 383 -14.52 7.61 9.11
C VAL A 383 -14.18 6.48 8.13
N ILE A 384 -13.56 6.82 7.01
CA ILE A 384 -13.05 5.86 6.02
C ILE A 384 -11.54 6.06 5.93
N PHE A 385 -10.77 5.09 6.45
CA PHE A 385 -9.32 5.06 6.28
C PHE A 385 -8.99 4.33 4.97
N ILE A 386 -8.19 4.96 4.13
CA ILE A 386 -7.77 4.42 2.84
C ILE A 386 -6.25 4.34 2.82
N GLY A 387 -5.70 3.18 2.48
CA GLY A 387 -4.25 3.05 2.40
C GLY A 387 -3.77 1.67 1.99
N ASP A 388 -2.47 1.47 2.18
CA ASP A 388 -1.75 0.26 1.82
C ASP A 388 -0.85 -0.16 2.99
N ASP A 389 -1.19 -1.26 3.65
CA ASP A 389 -0.52 -1.81 4.83
C ASP A 389 0.85 -2.47 4.52
N ALA A 390 1.14 -2.72 3.23
CA ALA A 390 2.45 -3.18 2.76
C ALA A 390 3.43 -2.01 2.54
N GLN A 391 2.95 -0.77 2.51
CA GLN A 391 3.83 0.41 2.48
C GLN A 391 4.50 0.63 3.85
N LEU A 392 5.48 1.55 3.87
CA LEU A 392 6.15 1.96 5.10
C LEU A 392 5.13 2.46 6.14
N PRO A 393 5.19 1.93 7.38
CA PRO A 393 4.36 2.40 8.49
C PRO A 393 4.80 3.81 8.93
N PRO A 394 4.07 4.44 9.86
CA PRO A 394 4.48 5.73 10.40
C PRO A 394 5.87 5.63 11.05
N VAL A 395 6.68 6.68 10.91
CA VAL A 395 8.03 6.71 11.47
C VAL A 395 7.99 6.44 12.98
N GLY A 396 8.77 5.47 13.44
CA GLY A 396 8.79 5.03 14.85
C GLY A 396 7.83 3.88 15.17
N MET A 397 7.04 3.39 14.20
CA MET A 397 6.17 2.23 14.33
C MET A 397 6.56 1.13 13.35
N SER A 398 6.22 -0.13 13.67
CA SER A 398 6.47 -1.30 12.81
C SER A 398 5.23 -1.76 12.01
N PHE A 399 4.10 -1.09 12.21
CA PHE A 399 2.81 -1.34 11.56
C PHE A 399 2.00 -0.04 11.49
N SER A 400 0.93 -0.04 10.69
CA SER A 400 0.05 1.12 10.48
C SER A 400 -1.17 1.05 11.41
N PRO A 401 -1.24 1.82 12.51
CA PRO A 401 -2.31 1.68 13.51
C PRO A 401 -3.69 2.04 12.95
N ALA A 402 -3.78 3.03 12.04
CA ALA A 402 -5.04 3.42 11.41
C ALA A 402 -5.59 2.39 10.40
N LEU A 403 -4.78 1.42 9.99
CA LEU A 403 -5.17 0.32 9.09
C LEU A 403 -5.24 -1.03 9.81
N ASP A 404 -5.18 -1.05 11.15
CA ASP A 404 -5.22 -2.28 11.95
C ASP A 404 -6.50 -2.32 12.80
N ALA A 405 -7.47 -3.14 12.39
CA ALA A 405 -8.76 -3.26 13.05
C ALA A 405 -8.64 -3.79 14.50
N GLU A 406 -7.69 -4.68 14.77
CA GLU A 406 -7.47 -5.24 16.11
C GLU A 406 -6.85 -4.19 17.03
N TYR A 407 -5.93 -3.38 16.50
CA TYR A 407 -5.34 -2.26 17.21
C TYR A 407 -6.39 -1.20 17.59
N LEU A 408 -7.20 -0.77 16.62
CA LEU A 408 -8.28 0.22 16.80
C LEU A 408 -9.31 -0.25 17.84
N LEU A 409 -9.67 -1.53 17.83
CA LEU A 409 -10.58 -2.10 18.82
C LEU A 409 -9.98 -2.10 20.23
N ARG A 410 -8.70 -2.47 20.38
CA ARG A 410 -8.05 -2.59 21.70
C ARG A 410 -7.70 -1.24 22.33
N HIS A 411 -7.19 -0.31 21.54
CA HIS A 411 -6.64 0.95 22.05
C HIS A 411 -7.65 2.10 22.00
N HIS A 412 -8.49 2.14 20.96
CA HIS A 412 -9.48 3.21 20.76
C HIS A 412 -10.93 2.75 20.99
N ARG A 413 -11.16 1.45 21.27
CA ARG A 413 -12.52 0.86 21.43
C ARG A 413 -13.42 1.03 20.20
N VAL A 414 -12.82 1.21 19.04
CA VAL A 414 -13.52 1.44 17.77
C VAL A 414 -13.66 0.11 17.01
N ARG A 415 -14.90 -0.27 16.69
CA ARG A 415 -15.18 -1.38 15.77
C ARG A 415 -15.10 -0.92 14.33
N CYS A 416 -14.38 -1.68 13.52
CA CYS A 416 -14.15 -1.35 12.12
C CYS A 416 -14.72 -2.44 11.21
N SER A 417 -15.25 -2.03 10.06
CA SER A 417 -15.38 -2.90 8.89
C SER A 417 -14.14 -2.76 8.02
N GLU A 418 -13.70 -3.81 7.36
CA GLU A 418 -12.52 -3.76 6.51
C GLU A 418 -12.72 -4.51 5.20
N TYR A 419 -12.07 -4.01 4.15
CA TYR A 419 -12.01 -4.66 2.85
C TYR A 419 -10.66 -4.40 2.20
N GLU A 420 -10.09 -5.42 1.54
CA GLU A 420 -8.79 -5.34 0.87
C GLU A 420 -8.93 -5.56 -0.64
N LEU A 421 -8.57 -4.55 -1.44
CA LEU A 421 -8.47 -4.68 -2.89
C LEU A 421 -7.12 -5.32 -3.28
N SER A 422 -7.20 -6.51 -3.88
CA SER A 422 -6.04 -7.27 -4.36
C SER A 422 -5.86 -7.26 -5.88
N GLU A 423 -6.94 -7.02 -6.63
CA GLU A 423 -6.93 -7.00 -8.10
C GLU A 423 -6.31 -5.69 -8.63
N VAL A 424 -5.22 -5.80 -9.39
CA VAL A 424 -4.52 -4.63 -9.94
C VAL A 424 -5.12 -4.22 -11.28
N VAL A 425 -5.57 -2.97 -11.39
CA VAL A 425 -6.37 -2.45 -12.53
C VAL A 425 -5.59 -1.43 -13.37
N ARG A 426 -4.25 -1.37 -13.21
CA ARG A 426 -3.41 -0.55 -14.10
C ARG A 426 -3.43 -1.14 -15.52
N GLN A 427 -3.33 -0.28 -16.52
CA GLN A 427 -3.18 -0.64 -17.95
C GLN A 427 -1.99 -1.59 -18.22
N LYS A 428 -1.07 -1.76 -17.25
CA LYS A 428 0.07 -2.67 -17.30
C LYS A 428 -0.05 -3.82 -16.30
N ALA A 429 -1.08 -4.67 -16.39
CA ALA A 429 -1.13 -5.92 -15.62
C ALA A 429 0.12 -6.81 -15.86
N GLN A 430 0.80 -6.61 -17.01
CA GLN A 430 2.06 -7.24 -17.39
C GLN A 430 3.32 -6.45 -16.96
N SER A 431 3.20 -5.45 -16.08
CA SER A 431 4.35 -4.68 -15.61
C SER A 431 5.24 -5.51 -14.71
N GLY A 432 6.55 -5.52 -14.99
CA GLY A 432 7.55 -6.14 -14.13
C GLY A 432 7.62 -5.49 -12.75
N ILE A 433 7.25 -4.21 -12.62
CA ILE A 433 7.21 -3.50 -11.34
C ILE A 433 6.19 -4.17 -10.40
N LEU A 434 4.99 -4.46 -10.90
CA LEU A 434 3.92 -5.10 -10.13
C LEU A 434 4.24 -6.57 -9.86
N ALA A 435 4.77 -7.28 -10.86
CA ALA A 435 5.22 -8.66 -10.73
C ALA A 435 6.29 -8.83 -9.63
N ASN A 436 7.19 -7.85 -9.49
CA ASN A 436 8.18 -7.82 -8.42
C ASN A 436 7.63 -7.36 -7.06
N ALA A 437 6.57 -6.54 -7.04
CA ALA A 437 5.95 -6.06 -5.80
C ALA A 437 5.08 -7.12 -5.11
N GLN A 438 4.47 -8.02 -5.88
CA GLN A 438 3.56 -9.04 -5.36
C GLN A 438 4.23 -10.06 -4.41
N PRO A 439 5.41 -10.65 -4.72
CA PRO A 439 6.13 -11.52 -3.79
C PRO A 439 6.50 -10.84 -2.47
N LEU A 440 6.90 -9.56 -2.51
CA LEU A 440 7.21 -8.79 -1.29
C LEU A 440 6.00 -8.73 -0.35
N ARG A 441 4.82 -8.51 -0.93
CA ARG A 441 3.57 -8.46 -0.16
C ARG A 441 3.15 -9.83 0.38
N GLN A 442 3.27 -10.88 -0.43
CA GLN A 442 2.98 -12.25 0.02
C GLN A 442 3.88 -12.64 1.22
N SER A 443 5.14 -12.24 1.20
CA SER A 443 6.06 -12.40 2.34
C SER A 443 5.62 -11.61 3.57
N LEU A 444 5.14 -10.38 3.40
CA LEU A 444 4.61 -9.57 4.51
C LEU A 444 3.35 -10.19 5.14
N GLN A 445 2.43 -10.71 4.32
CA GLN A 445 1.19 -11.37 4.77
C GLN A 445 1.47 -12.70 5.47
N SER A 446 2.31 -13.55 4.87
CA SER A 446 2.71 -14.85 5.44
C SER A 446 3.71 -14.76 6.59
N LYS A 447 4.32 -13.58 6.79
CA LYS A 447 5.42 -13.31 7.75
C LYS A 447 6.66 -14.19 7.50
N VAL A 448 6.91 -14.55 6.24
CA VAL A 448 8.08 -15.36 5.82
C VAL A 448 9.01 -14.51 4.96
N PHE A 449 10.24 -14.26 5.45
CA PHE A 449 11.22 -13.36 4.84
C PHE A 449 12.51 -14.09 4.43
N ASN A 450 12.43 -15.34 3.98
CA ASN A 450 13.60 -16.15 3.62
C ASN A 450 14.04 -16.04 2.16
N ARG A 451 13.24 -15.40 1.30
CA ARG A 451 13.49 -15.18 -0.13
C ARG A 451 13.25 -13.73 -0.50
N LEU A 452 14.20 -13.13 -1.21
CA LEU A 452 14.12 -11.78 -1.76
C LEU A 452 14.94 -11.69 -3.04
N THR A 453 14.26 -11.74 -4.19
CA THR A 453 14.86 -11.67 -5.52
C THR A 453 14.06 -10.74 -6.42
N MET A 454 14.73 -10.08 -7.35
CA MET A 454 14.09 -9.24 -8.37
C MET A 454 14.17 -9.92 -9.73
N ASP A 455 13.02 -10.10 -10.38
CA ASP A 455 12.92 -10.58 -11.75
C ASP A 455 13.16 -9.42 -12.73
N LEU A 456 14.26 -9.53 -13.48
CA LEU A 456 14.73 -8.55 -14.45
C LEU A 456 14.37 -8.92 -15.89
N SER A 457 13.56 -9.97 -16.10
CA SER A 457 13.16 -10.41 -17.45
C SER A 457 12.16 -9.46 -18.13
N TYR A 458 11.56 -8.56 -17.36
CA TYR A 458 10.57 -7.60 -17.84
C TYR A 458 11.23 -6.35 -18.46
N PRO A 459 10.66 -5.81 -19.54
CA PRO A 459 11.24 -4.66 -20.26
C PRO A 459 11.20 -3.34 -19.47
N ASP A 460 10.37 -3.25 -18.42
CA ASP A 460 10.23 -2.07 -17.58
C ASP A 460 11.03 -2.14 -16.26
N VAL A 461 11.89 -3.16 -16.10
CA VAL A 461 12.76 -3.34 -14.95
C VAL A 461 14.19 -3.61 -15.43
N GLU A 462 15.13 -2.72 -15.08
CA GLU A 462 16.53 -2.83 -15.49
C GLU A 462 17.47 -2.78 -14.28
N LYS A 463 18.50 -3.64 -14.27
CA LYS A 463 19.63 -3.49 -13.34
C LYS A 463 20.61 -2.46 -13.90
N VAL A 464 21.00 -1.49 -13.06
CA VAL A 464 21.97 -0.45 -13.42
C VAL A 464 23.19 -0.54 -12.52
N GLU A 465 24.37 -0.64 -13.14
CA GLU A 465 25.64 -0.58 -12.42
C GLU A 465 25.95 0.86 -11.98
N HIS A 466 26.64 1.02 -10.84
CA HIS A 466 26.95 2.35 -10.27
C HIS A 466 27.66 3.29 -11.26
N GLN A 467 28.53 2.75 -12.13
CA GLN A 467 29.26 3.54 -13.13
C GLN A 467 28.33 4.06 -14.25
N ALA A 468 27.26 3.32 -14.56
CA ALA A 468 26.29 3.66 -15.60
C ALA A 468 25.10 4.48 -15.08
N LEU A 469 24.94 4.61 -13.75
CA LEU A 469 23.84 5.33 -13.10
C LEU A 469 23.64 6.72 -13.71
N LEU A 470 24.69 7.53 -13.73
CA LEU A 470 24.59 8.93 -14.14
C LEU A 470 24.14 9.02 -15.61
N GLN A 471 24.73 8.23 -16.49
CA GLN A 471 24.34 8.18 -17.90
C GLN A 471 22.87 7.79 -18.06
N ARG A 472 22.43 6.70 -17.40
CA ARG A 472 21.02 6.25 -17.49
C ARG A 472 20.04 7.25 -16.88
N TYR A 473 20.42 7.93 -15.80
CA TYR A 473 19.62 9.01 -15.22
C TYR A 473 19.43 10.14 -16.24
N LEU A 474 20.51 10.57 -16.90
CA LEU A 474 20.46 11.62 -17.91
C LEU A 474 19.64 11.23 -19.14
N ASP A 475 19.79 9.99 -19.61
CA ASP A 475 19.00 9.47 -20.74
C ASP A 475 17.51 9.50 -20.40
N SER A 476 17.14 9.10 -19.18
CA SER A 476 15.75 9.08 -18.71
C SER A 476 15.11 10.47 -18.60
N CYS A 477 15.90 11.53 -18.44
CA CYS A 477 15.41 12.91 -18.40
C CYS A 477 15.70 13.70 -19.70
N GLY A 478 16.16 13.03 -20.77
CA GLY A 478 16.50 13.67 -22.04
C GLY A 478 17.64 14.69 -21.94
N GLY A 479 18.58 14.47 -21.00
CA GLY A 479 19.73 15.34 -20.75
C GLY A 479 19.37 16.69 -20.11
N LYS A 480 18.15 16.85 -19.57
CA LYS A 480 17.68 18.09 -18.97
C LYS A 480 17.18 17.88 -17.55
N ILE A 481 17.26 18.91 -16.72
CA ILE A 481 16.65 18.89 -15.39
C ILE A 481 15.13 18.96 -15.55
N ASN A 482 14.43 17.90 -15.15
CA ASN A 482 12.98 17.82 -15.22
C ASN A 482 12.38 17.02 -14.04
N GLY A 483 11.06 16.79 -14.09
CA GLY A 483 10.29 16.06 -13.08
C GLY A 483 10.16 14.55 -13.32
N GLU A 484 10.75 14.00 -14.39
CA GLU A 484 10.49 12.63 -14.86
C GLU A 484 11.20 11.56 -14.04
N SER A 485 12.41 11.89 -13.55
CA SER A 485 13.33 10.93 -12.95
C SER A 485 13.68 11.27 -11.51
N ILE A 486 13.80 10.24 -10.67
CA ILE A 486 14.19 10.36 -9.27
C ILE A 486 15.09 9.19 -8.82
N VAL A 487 16.05 9.48 -7.93
CA VAL A 487 16.78 8.44 -7.19
C VAL A 487 16.17 8.27 -5.80
N ILE A 488 15.88 7.05 -5.40
CA ILE A 488 15.37 6.68 -4.08
C ILE A 488 16.44 5.85 -3.36
N ALA A 489 16.78 6.30 -2.15
CA ALA A 489 17.72 5.60 -1.26
C ALA A 489 17.17 5.47 0.16
N HIS A 490 17.85 4.65 0.98
CA HIS A 490 17.45 4.41 2.36
C HIS A 490 17.89 5.55 3.29
N SER A 491 19.15 5.98 3.20
CA SER A 491 19.75 6.95 4.13
C SER A 491 19.82 8.37 3.55
N ASN A 492 19.78 9.39 4.42
CA ASN A 492 20.01 10.77 4.00
C ASN A 492 21.43 11.00 3.46
N ALA A 493 22.42 10.22 3.93
CA ALA A 493 23.79 10.29 3.44
C ALA A 493 23.86 9.90 1.96
N ASP A 494 23.29 8.75 1.59
CA ASP A 494 23.22 8.30 0.19
C ASP A 494 22.49 9.32 -0.69
N VAL A 495 21.38 9.86 -0.18
CA VAL A 495 20.61 10.91 -0.88
C VAL A 495 21.47 12.15 -1.13
N GLY A 496 22.25 12.58 -0.14
CA GLY A 496 23.19 13.70 -0.29
C GLY A 496 24.26 13.42 -1.36
N ASP A 497 24.81 12.21 -1.37
CA ASP A 497 25.83 11.79 -2.33
C ASP A 497 25.30 11.72 -3.76
N TYR A 498 24.10 11.15 -3.97
CA TYR A 498 23.46 11.12 -5.29
C TYR A 498 23.04 12.52 -5.78
N ASN A 499 22.50 13.35 -4.88
CA ASN A 499 22.20 14.74 -5.21
C ASN A 499 23.47 15.47 -5.69
N ARG A 500 24.59 15.29 -5.00
CA ARG A 500 25.87 15.89 -5.40
C ARG A 500 26.36 15.34 -6.74
N LEU A 501 26.33 14.03 -6.93
CA LEU A 501 26.79 13.38 -8.16
C LEU A 501 26.04 13.88 -9.40
N ILE A 502 24.70 13.91 -9.33
CA ILE A 502 23.85 14.35 -10.44
C ILE A 502 24.01 15.85 -10.67
N ARG A 503 24.06 16.64 -9.59
CA ARG A 503 24.21 18.08 -9.68
C ARG A 503 25.56 18.50 -10.27
N GLU A 504 26.65 17.84 -9.89
CA GLU A 504 27.99 18.10 -10.43
C GLU A 504 28.05 17.92 -11.95
N HIS A 505 27.23 17.01 -12.50
CA HIS A 505 27.11 16.86 -13.95
C HIS A 505 26.45 18.06 -14.62
N PHE A 506 25.32 18.54 -14.06
CA PHE A 506 24.58 19.67 -14.63
C PHE A 506 25.27 21.03 -14.37
N PHE A 507 26.03 21.14 -13.28
CA PHE A 507 26.72 22.36 -12.86
C PHE A 507 28.18 22.08 -12.45
N PRO A 508 29.09 21.76 -13.39
CA PRO A 508 30.45 21.36 -13.07
C PRO A 508 31.23 22.46 -12.31
N GLY A 509 31.90 22.09 -11.22
CA GLY A 509 32.71 22.99 -10.40
C GLY A 509 31.92 24.04 -9.62
N CYS A 510 30.58 24.02 -9.67
CA CYS A 510 29.73 25.01 -9.01
C CYS A 510 29.28 24.48 -7.63
N ALA A 511 29.98 24.83 -6.56
CA ALA A 511 29.63 24.36 -5.22
C ALA A 511 28.37 25.01 -4.62
N GLN A 512 28.05 26.24 -5.03
CA GLN A 512 26.90 27.00 -4.55
C GLN A 512 25.67 26.78 -5.44
N VAL A 513 24.47 27.08 -4.91
CA VAL A 513 23.18 27.03 -5.63
C VAL A 513 23.22 27.86 -6.92
N MET A 514 22.67 27.31 -8.00
CA MET A 514 22.71 27.90 -9.33
C MET A 514 21.29 28.04 -9.94
N PRO A 515 21.08 28.99 -10.84
CA PRO A 515 19.90 29.00 -11.71
C PRO A 515 19.76 27.65 -12.45
N GLY A 516 18.58 27.06 -12.37
CA GLY A 516 18.24 25.74 -12.89
C GLY A 516 18.26 24.61 -11.85
N ASP A 517 18.72 24.85 -10.62
CA ASP A 517 18.77 23.80 -9.60
C ASP A 517 17.38 23.26 -9.25
N LYS A 518 17.25 21.93 -9.28
CA LYS A 518 16.08 21.22 -8.76
C LYS A 518 16.17 21.11 -7.24
N VAL A 519 15.17 21.67 -6.57
CA VAL A 519 15.08 21.72 -5.11
C VAL A 519 13.81 21.05 -4.61
N MET A 520 13.76 20.74 -3.32
CA MET A 520 12.62 20.19 -2.61
C MET A 520 12.43 20.92 -1.28
N ALA A 521 11.21 21.34 -0.99
CA ALA A 521 10.86 21.92 0.30
C ALA A 521 10.85 20.82 1.39
N VAL A 522 11.47 21.09 2.55
CA VAL A 522 11.49 20.16 3.70
C VAL A 522 10.60 20.60 4.85
N ALA A 523 9.84 21.67 4.67
CA ALA A 523 8.85 22.17 5.61
C ALA A 523 7.68 22.81 4.86
N ASN A 524 6.51 22.81 5.48
CA ASN A 524 5.33 23.49 4.94
C ASN A 524 5.52 25.02 5.02
N SER A 525 5.11 25.76 3.99
CA SER A 525 5.12 27.22 3.97
C SER A 525 3.86 27.79 3.31
N ASN A 526 3.33 28.88 3.89
CA ASN A 526 2.23 29.69 3.34
C ASN A 526 2.65 31.14 3.05
N ALA A 527 3.94 31.47 3.21
CA ALA A 527 4.41 32.86 3.24
C ALA A 527 4.37 33.58 1.86
N HIS A 528 4.10 32.86 0.78
CA HIS A 528 4.27 33.34 -0.59
C HIS A 528 2.96 33.42 -1.39
N GLY A 529 1.82 33.52 -0.70
CA GLY A 529 0.50 33.63 -1.33
C GLY A 529 -0.12 32.30 -1.79
N PHE A 530 0.62 31.20 -1.72
CA PHE A 530 0.11 29.84 -1.94
C PHE A 530 0.84 28.82 -1.04
N PHE A 531 0.25 27.63 -0.90
CA PHE A 531 0.76 26.59 0.00
C PHE A 531 1.83 25.73 -0.66
N ILE A 532 3.03 25.72 -0.07
CA ILE A 532 4.14 24.81 -0.40
C ILE A 532 4.17 23.72 0.67
N SER A 533 4.04 22.48 0.26
CA SER A 533 4.08 21.32 1.15
C SER A 533 5.50 20.80 1.33
N ASN A 534 5.78 20.23 2.49
CA ASN A 534 6.95 19.39 2.69
C ASN A 534 6.94 18.23 1.67
N GLY A 535 8.02 18.10 0.91
CA GLY A 535 8.16 17.13 -0.19
C GLY A 535 7.78 17.68 -1.58
N ASP A 536 7.34 18.94 -1.69
CA ASP A 536 7.13 19.59 -2.98
C ASP A 536 8.45 19.90 -3.67
N PHE A 537 8.51 19.64 -4.98
CA PHE A 537 9.65 19.97 -5.81
C PHE A 537 9.51 21.36 -6.41
N GLY A 538 10.62 22.06 -6.49
CA GLY A 538 10.73 23.37 -7.09
C GLY A 538 11.99 23.51 -7.95
N LEU A 539 12.10 24.68 -8.58
CA LEU A 539 13.22 25.06 -9.43
C LEU A 539 13.75 26.43 -8.99
N ILE A 540 15.06 26.57 -8.85
CA ILE A 540 15.67 27.89 -8.71
C ILE A 540 15.76 28.51 -10.10
N ARG A 541 15.06 29.62 -10.34
CA ARG A 541 15.10 30.33 -11.63
C ARG A 541 16.25 31.32 -11.69
N GLU A 542 16.54 31.97 -10.58
CA GLU A 542 17.59 32.99 -10.48
C GLU A 542 18.12 33.06 -9.05
N VAL A 543 19.39 33.48 -8.89
CA VAL A 543 20.02 33.78 -7.61
C VAL A 543 20.27 35.28 -7.56
N LEU A 544 19.62 35.98 -6.62
CA LEU A 544 19.36 37.42 -6.69
C LEU A 544 20.33 38.31 -5.90
N GLY A 545 21.13 37.74 -5.00
CA GLY A 545 22.06 38.48 -4.14
C GLY A 545 23.26 37.64 -3.76
N GLU A 546 24.15 38.14 -2.90
CA GLU A 546 25.24 37.37 -2.28
C GLU A 546 24.74 36.57 -1.06
N VAL A 547 25.58 35.69 -0.52
CA VAL A 547 25.29 34.96 0.72
C VAL A 547 25.27 35.94 1.90
N GLU A 548 24.16 36.02 2.64
CA GLU A 548 24.06 36.78 3.88
C GLU A 548 24.31 35.85 5.08
N GLU A 549 25.30 36.15 5.91
CA GLU A 549 25.58 35.38 7.13
C GLU A 549 25.14 36.16 8.38
N ARG A 550 24.43 35.47 9.28
CA ARG A 550 23.96 36.01 10.56
C ARG A 550 24.40 35.08 11.68
N SER A 551 25.12 35.61 12.67
CA SER A 551 25.63 34.81 13.79
C SER A 551 24.83 35.09 15.06
N VAL A 552 24.20 34.06 15.61
CA VAL A 552 23.37 34.15 16.81
C VAL A 552 24.02 33.43 17.96
N LYS A 553 24.07 34.08 19.13
CA LYS A 553 24.63 33.51 20.35
C LYS A 553 23.53 32.78 21.12
N LEU A 554 23.70 31.47 21.33
CA LEU A 554 22.79 30.64 22.10
C LEU A 554 23.46 30.21 23.41
N ARG A 555 22.66 30.18 24.47
CA ARG A 555 23.03 29.56 25.75
C ARG A 555 22.42 28.18 25.82
N ARG A 556 23.26 27.15 25.84
CA ARG A 556 22.82 25.75 25.89
C ARG A 556 23.35 25.11 27.16
N ARG A 557 22.45 24.46 27.90
CA ARG A 557 22.88 23.57 28.98
C ARG A 557 23.36 22.26 28.36
N ASN A 558 24.61 21.91 28.60
CA ASN A 558 25.15 20.63 28.19
C ASN A 558 24.46 19.53 29.02
N PRO A 559 23.78 18.56 28.38
CA PRO A 559 23.02 17.53 29.09
C PRO A 559 23.89 16.59 29.93
N GLU A 560 25.18 16.46 29.63
CA GLU A 560 26.11 15.58 30.35
C GLU A 560 26.80 16.29 31.53
N THR A 561 27.15 17.56 31.36
CA THR A 561 27.91 18.32 32.38
C THR A 561 27.05 19.29 33.19
N ALA A 562 25.79 19.50 32.78
CA ALA A 562 24.85 20.47 33.33
C ALA A 562 25.33 21.94 33.32
N VAL A 563 26.47 22.22 32.68
CA VAL A 563 27.05 23.56 32.49
C VAL A 563 26.36 24.27 31.34
N VAL A 564 26.09 25.57 31.50
CA VAL A 564 25.59 26.43 30.41
C VAL A 564 26.77 26.91 29.58
N GLU A 565 26.86 26.44 28.35
CA GLU A 565 27.84 26.84 27.35
C GLU A 565 27.22 27.86 26.38
N GLU A 566 28.02 28.86 25.98
CA GLU A 566 27.61 29.85 24.97
C GLU A 566 28.15 29.43 23.60
N ILE A 567 27.25 29.03 22.71
CA ILE A 567 27.59 28.60 21.34
C ILE A 567 27.20 29.69 20.35
N VAL A 568 27.99 29.86 19.29
CA VAL A 568 27.68 30.76 18.17
C VAL A 568 27.17 29.91 17.03
N VAL A 569 25.93 30.14 16.60
CA VAL A 569 25.32 29.45 15.47
C VAL A 569 25.30 30.39 14.27
N PRO A 570 26.08 30.10 13.21
CA PRO A 570 25.99 30.84 11.95
C PRO A 570 24.75 30.38 11.18
N LEU A 571 24.03 31.33 10.60
CA LEU A 571 22.90 31.11 9.70
C LEU A 571 23.17 31.82 8.38
N ARG A 572 23.30 31.07 7.30
CA ARG A 572 23.48 31.65 5.95
C ARG A 572 22.20 31.62 5.13
N PHE A 573 21.92 32.75 4.51
CA PHE A 573 20.74 32.97 3.69
C PHE A 573 21.12 33.39 2.28
N ARG A 574 20.25 33.07 1.34
CA ARG A 574 20.36 33.52 -0.06
C ARG A 574 19.00 33.98 -0.56
N ASP A 575 18.99 35.09 -1.29
CA ASP A 575 17.81 35.51 -2.03
C ASP A 575 17.79 34.86 -3.41
N VAL A 576 16.66 34.24 -3.76
CA VAL A 576 16.47 33.49 -5.00
C VAL A 576 15.09 33.79 -5.59
N LEU A 577 14.96 33.61 -6.90
CA LEU A 577 13.67 33.49 -7.57
C LEU A 577 13.31 32.01 -7.64
N ALA A 578 12.46 31.53 -6.74
CA ALA A 578 12.09 30.11 -6.66
C ALA A 578 10.76 29.86 -7.39
N GLY A 579 10.65 28.70 -8.04
CA GLY A 579 9.45 28.23 -8.73
C GLY A 579 8.87 26.99 -8.08
N PHE A 580 7.60 27.00 -7.70
CA PHE A 580 6.86 25.84 -7.18
C PHE A 580 5.50 25.72 -7.88
N ARG A 581 4.92 24.52 -7.88
CA ARG A 581 3.58 24.28 -8.43
C ARG A 581 2.51 24.38 -7.35
N ASP A 582 1.39 25.01 -7.68
CA ASP A 582 0.19 25.02 -6.85
C ASP A 582 -0.63 23.72 -6.96
N LEU A 583 -1.86 23.74 -6.46
CA LEU A 583 -2.79 22.60 -6.49
C LEU A 583 -3.25 22.23 -7.91
N ASP A 584 -3.33 23.21 -8.80
CA ASP A 584 -3.77 23.04 -10.19
C ASP A 584 -2.59 22.66 -11.10
N GLY A 585 -1.38 22.55 -10.53
CA GLY A 585 -0.16 22.24 -11.26
C GLY A 585 0.46 23.45 -11.95
N THR A 586 -0.08 24.65 -11.74
CA THR A 586 0.43 25.91 -12.28
C THR A 586 1.71 26.29 -11.57
N ALA A 587 2.75 26.62 -12.35
CA ALA A 587 4.04 27.01 -11.80
C ALA A 587 4.05 28.49 -11.44
N HIS A 588 4.31 28.78 -10.17
CA HIS A 588 4.45 30.14 -9.61
C HIS A 588 5.91 30.42 -9.31
N PHE A 589 6.45 31.50 -9.89
CA PHE A 589 7.79 31.99 -9.59
C PHE A 589 7.72 33.23 -8.72
N PHE A 590 8.44 33.24 -7.61
CA PHE A 590 8.36 34.29 -6.61
C PHE A 590 9.73 34.51 -5.93
N PRO A 591 10.05 35.75 -5.53
CA PRO A 591 11.24 36.02 -4.76
C PRO A 591 11.10 35.38 -3.37
N ALA A 592 12.13 34.66 -2.94
CA ALA A 592 12.18 34.00 -1.66
C ALA A 592 13.58 34.05 -1.06
N LYS A 593 13.64 34.13 0.27
CA LYS A 593 14.87 33.90 1.02
C LYS A 593 14.94 32.42 1.37
N ILE A 594 16.07 31.78 1.13
CA ILE A 594 16.33 30.38 1.48
C ILE A 594 17.40 30.29 2.56
N ILE A 595 17.37 29.21 3.34
CA ILE A 595 18.47 28.87 4.26
C ILE A 595 19.49 28.04 3.46
N GLU A 596 20.57 28.68 3.06
CA GLU A 596 21.51 28.12 2.09
C GLU A 596 22.32 26.95 2.69
N ASP A 597 22.77 27.04 3.95
CA ASP A 597 23.52 25.96 4.60
C ASP A 597 22.74 24.64 4.65
N LEU A 598 21.41 24.71 4.73
CA LEU A 598 20.57 23.54 4.73
C LEU A 598 20.68 22.76 3.42
N LEU A 599 20.92 23.41 2.27
CA LEU A 599 21.08 22.71 0.99
C LEU A 599 22.27 21.73 1.01
N TYR A 600 23.35 22.10 1.69
CA TYR A 600 24.61 21.36 1.71
C TYR A 600 24.77 20.44 2.93
N SER A 601 23.96 20.65 3.97
CA SER A 601 23.99 19.84 5.18
C SER A 601 23.66 18.36 4.91
N LYS A 602 24.27 17.48 5.70
CA LYS A 602 23.92 16.04 5.72
C LYS A 602 22.63 15.76 6.49
N GLU A 603 22.23 16.67 7.37
CA GLU A 603 21.01 16.53 8.17
C GLU A 603 19.76 16.80 7.33
N PRO A 604 18.64 16.08 7.56
CA PRO A 604 17.44 16.18 6.74
C PRO A 604 16.66 17.49 6.91
N THR A 605 16.84 18.15 8.05
CA THR A 605 16.18 19.39 8.49
C THR A 605 17.18 20.22 9.29
N LEU A 606 16.79 21.44 9.66
CA LEU A 606 17.55 22.25 10.60
C LEU A 606 17.64 21.56 11.96
N SER A 607 18.79 21.71 12.60
CA SER A 607 19.04 21.32 13.97
C SER A 607 18.25 22.18 14.97
N SER A 608 18.19 21.69 16.20
CA SER A 608 17.58 22.40 17.32
C SER A 608 18.17 23.79 17.53
N ASP A 609 19.49 23.86 17.49
CA ASP A 609 20.21 25.10 17.73
C ASP A 609 19.98 26.10 16.57
N GLU A 610 19.95 25.65 15.31
CA GLU A 610 19.63 26.52 14.15
C GLU A 610 18.21 27.09 14.21
N ASN A 611 17.21 26.28 14.57
CA ASN A 611 15.84 26.78 14.70
C ASN A 611 15.69 27.82 15.83
N LYS A 612 16.35 27.59 16.98
CA LYS A 612 16.39 28.57 18.08
C LYS A 612 17.10 29.85 17.65
N ALA A 613 18.20 29.74 16.92
CA ALA A 613 18.92 30.87 16.38
C ALA A 613 18.04 31.73 15.46
N LEU A 614 17.23 31.13 14.58
CA LEU A 614 16.31 31.86 13.70
C LEU A 614 15.31 32.72 14.48
N TYR A 615 14.72 32.16 15.54
CA TYR A 615 13.77 32.89 16.37
C TYR A 615 14.43 33.99 17.21
N LEU A 616 15.60 33.72 17.78
CA LEU A 616 16.33 34.73 18.54
C LEU A 616 16.79 35.87 17.65
N ASP A 617 17.25 35.60 16.42
CA ASP A 617 17.55 36.64 15.43
C ASP A 617 16.32 37.49 15.15
N PHE A 618 15.14 36.88 14.94
CA PHE A 618 13.88 37.61 14.82
C PHE A 618 13.60 38.51 16.03
N CYS A 619 13.70 37.96 17.24
CA CYS A 619 13.48 38.72 18.48
C CYS A 619 14.48 39.87 18.64
N MET A 620 15.74 39.67 18.24
CA MET A 620 16.79 40.69 18.30
C MET A 620 16.54 41.83 17.31
N ARG A 621 15.97 41.54 16.13
CA ARG A 621 15.55 42.54 15.14
C ARG A 621 14.27 43.27 15.54
N HIS A 622 13.38 42.60 16.27
CA HIS A 622 12.07 43.12 16.65
C HIS A 622 11.93 43.39 18.16
N LYS A 623 12.99 43.88 18.82
CA LYS A 623 12.99 44.17 20.28
C LYS A 623 11.88 45.12 20.75
N HIS A 624 11.34 45.93 19.84
CA HIS A 624 10.29 46.90 20.12
C HIS A 624 8.88 46.28 20.15
N LEU A 625 8.71 45.06 19.61
CA LEU A 625 7.42 44.37 19.59
C LEU A 625 7.25 43.56 20.88
N PRO A 626 6.22 43.84 21.71
CA PRO A 626 5.94 43.04 22.88
C PRO A 626 5.54 41.63 22.47
N ARG A 627 6.13 40.62 23.11
CA ARG A 627 5.82 39.20 22.87
C ARG A 627 4.31 38.95 23.10
N ARG A 628 3.76 37.96 22.39
CA ARG A 628 2.34 37.53 22.47
C ARG A 628 1.31 38.55 22.00
N THR A 629 1.72 39.71 21.49
CA THR A 629 0.80 40.64 20.82
C THR A 629 0.47 40.15 19.42
N LYS A 630 -0.70 40.52 18.90
CA LYS A 630 -1.07 40.26 17.49
C LYS A 630 -0.02 40.82 16.53
N ALA A 631 0.46 42.05 16.78
CA ALA A 631 1.52 42.67 15.98
C ALA A 631 2.83 41.85 15.96
N PHE A 632 3.21 41.22 17.07
CA PHE A 632 4.37 40.31 17.12
C PHE A 632 4.14 39.05 16.28
N LYS A 633 2.95 38.43 16.37
CA LYS A 633 2.58 37.26 15.57
C LYS A 633 2.57 37.58 14.07
N ASP A 634 1.94 38.70 13.70
CA ASP A 634 1.85 39.16 12.31
C ASP A 634 3.26 39.45 11.74
N ALA A 635 4.12 40.11 12.53
CA ALA A 635 5.52 40.35 12.14
C ALA A 635 6.32 39.04 12.00
N LEU A 636 6.13 38.07 12.91
CA LEU A 636 6.78 36.77 12.83
C LEU A 636 6.35 35.99 11.58
N MET A 637 5.06 36.03 11.22
CA MET A 637 4.53 35.38 10.02
C MET A 637 4.98 36.04 8.71
N ALA A 638 5.25 37.34 8.73
CA ALA A 638 5.75 38.10 7.57
C ALA A 638 7.29 38.14 7.47
N ASP A 639 8.01 37.67 8.50
CA ASP A 639 9.46 37.80 8.56
C ASP A 639 10.17 36.94 7.50
N PRO A 640 11.04 37.53 6.65
CA PRO A 640 11.68 36.80 5.56
C PRO A 640 12.78 35.83 6.02
N TYR A 641 13.39 36.03 7.20
CA TYR A 641 14.45 35.15 7.70
C TYR A 641 13.86 33.97 8.46
N PHE A 642 12.88 34.22 9.34
CA PHE A 642 12.21 33.17 10.10
C PHE A 642 11.41 32.24 9.20
N ASN A 643 10.74 32.80 8.19
CA ASN A 643 9.99 32.05 7.17
C ASN A 643 10.82 31.75 5.92
N ALA A 644 12.16 31.86 6.00
CA ALA A 644 13.03 31.48 4.90
C ALA A 644 12.75 30.03 4.49
N LEU A 645 12.67 29.77 3.19
CA LEU A 645 12.36 28.46 2.65
C LEU A 645 13.46 27.47 3.04
N ARG A 646 13.02 26.36 3.61
CA ARG A 646 13.87 25.23 4.00
C ARG A 646 13.95 24.26 2.83
N LEU A 647 15.07 24.29 2.11
CA LEU A 647 15.24 23.55 0.86
C LEU A 647 16.37 22.51 0.96
N LYS A 648 16.21 21.42 0.20
CA LYS A 648 17.26 20.44 -0.15
C LYS A 648 17.31 20.28 -1.67
N PHE A 649 18.42 19.78 -2.21
CA PHE A 649 18.45 19.36 -3.62
C PHE A 649 17.49 18.18 -3.85
N GLY A 650 16.85 18.16 -5.03
CA GLY A 650 15.72 17.30 -5.34
C GLY A 650 15.96 16.26 -6.45
N TYR A 651 17.21 15.86 -6.70
CA TYR A 651 17.55 14.81 -7.68
C TYR A 651 17.41 13.41 -7.07
N ALA A 652 17.65 13.30 -5.76
CA ALA A 652 17.50 12.10 -4.96
C ALA A 652 16.72 12.40 -3.67
N ILE A 653 15.97 11.41 -3.17
CA ILE A 653 15.19 11.48 -1.93
C ILE A 653 15.22 10.15 -1.16
N THR A 654 14.85 10.21 0.12
CA THR A 654 14.64 8.98 0.90
C THR A 654 13.30 8.34 0.54
N CYS A 655 13.19 7.02 0.70
CA CYS A 655 11.92 6.30 0.44
C CYS A 655 10.74 6.87 1.25
N HIS A 656 10.96 7.24 2.52
CA HIS A 656 9.95 7.90 3.35
C HIS A 656 9.42 9.20 2.72
N LYS A 657 10.29 10.04 2.16
CA LYS A 657 9.88 11.28 1.46
C LYS A 657 9.26 11.03 0.09
N ALA A 658 9.37 9.80 -0.43
CA ALA A 658 8.79 9.39 -1.71
C ALA A 658 7.34 8.92 -1.58
N GLN A 659 6.84 8.64 -0.36
CA GLN A 659 5.46 8.21 -0.13
C GLN A 659 4.44 9.23 -0.69
N GLY A 660 3.33 8.73 -1.21
CA GLY A 660 2.30 9.56 -1.86
C GLY A 660 2.72 10.22 -3.18
N SER A 661 3.84 9.81 -3.78
CA SER A 661 4.39 10.37 -5.03
C SER A 661 4.62 9.30 -6.08
N GLU A 662 4.63 9.66 -7.36
CA GLU A 662 4.95 8.75 -8.47
C GLU A 662 5.83 9.47 -9.50
N TRP A 663 6.74 8.73 -10.14
CA TRP A 663 7.63 9.22 -11.21
C TRP A 663 7.70 8.22 -12.36
N ASN A 664 7.94 8.72 -13.57
CA ASN A 664 8.07 7.85 -14.74
C ASN A 664 9.33 6.97 -14.63
N HIS A 665 10.45 7.52 -14.19
CA HIS A 665 11.71 6.79 -14.05
C HIS A 665 12.20 6.82 -12.59
N VAL A 666 12.35 5.66 -11.98
CA VAL A 666 12.77 5.54 -10.57
C VAL A 666 14.03 4.69 -10.48
N PHE A 667 15.07 5.24 -9.87
CA PHE A 667 16.32 4.54 -9.57
C PHE A 667 16.35 4.18 -8.09
N VAL A 668 16.33 2.89 -7.74
CA VAL A 668 16.32 2.43 -6.35
C VAL A 668 17.68 1.86 -5.98
N LYS A 669 18.35 2.48 -5.00
CA LYS A 669 19.53 1.91 -4.36
C LYS A 669 19.10 0.84 -3.36
N CYS A 670 19.11 -0.42 -3.77
CA CYS A 670 18.56 -1.51 -2.96
C CYS A 670 19.44 -1.85 -1.76
N LYS A 671 20.76 -1.84 -1.91
CA LYS A 671 21.67 -2.19 -0.81
C LYS A 671 21.65 -1.14 0.30
N SER A 672 21.41 -1.58 1.53
CA SER A 672 21.43 -0.72 2.72
C SER A 672 22.22 -1.40 3.85
N HIS A 673 22.44 -0.68 4.95
CA HIS A 673 23.03 -1.25 6.17
C HIS A 673 22.06 -2.17 6.93
N GLN A 674 20.76 -2.12 6.61
CA GLN A 674 19.74 -2.95 7.24
C GLN A 674 19.74 -4.35 6.64
N SER A 675 19.41 -5.35 7.46
CA SER A 675 19.15 -6.71 6.99
C SER A 675 17.99 -6.72 6.00
N GLN A 676 18.26 -7.22 4.78
CA GLN A 676 17.28 -7.23 3.69
C GLN A 676 16.17 -8.27 3.89
N LEU A 677 16.37 -9.24 4.78
CA LEU A 677 15.43 -10.34 5.08
C LEU A 677 14.61 -10.03 6.32
N THR A 678 13.97 -8.87 6.32
CA THR A 678 13.13 -8.35 7.43
C THR A 678 11.86 -7.71 6.88
N ALA A 679 10.79 -7.69 7.68
CA ALA A 679 9.53 -7.04 7.31
C ALA A 679 9.73 -5.56 6.93
N ASP A 680 10.54 -4.84 7.69
CA ASP A 680 10.81 -3.42 7.45
C ASP A 680 11.48 -3.17 6.10
N TYR A 681 12.48 -3.99 5.74
CA TYR A 681 13.13 -3.86 4.43
C TYR A 681 12.18 -4.23 3.28
N PHE A 682 11.34 -5.24 3.46
CA PHE A 682 10.34 -5.62 2.44
C PHE A 682 9.33 -4.48 2.22
N ARG A 683 8.85 -3.84 3.28
CA ARG A 683 7.98 -2.65 3.18
C ARG A 683 8.71 -1.47 2.52
N TRP A 684 9.98 -1.26 2.89
CA TRP A 684 10.80 -0.21 2.30
C TRP A 684 10.98 -0.41 0.78
N LEU A 685 11.34 -1.62 0.36
CA LEU A 685 11.54 -1.95 -1.05
C LEU A 685 10.22 -1.91 -1.83
N TYR A 686 9.14 -2.48 -1.27
CA TYR A 686 7.80 -2.40 -1.83
C TYR A 686 7.38 -0.94 -2.06
N THR A 687 7.57 -0.09 -1.05
CA THR A 687 7.25 1.34 -1.14
C THR A 687 8.09 2.02 -2.23
N ALA A 688 9.39 1.74 -2.29
CA ALA A 688 10.31 2.33 -3.26
C ALA A 688 9.96 1.96 -4.71
N ILE A 689 9.79 0.67 -5.01
CA ILE A 689 9.52 0.22 -6.38
C ILE A 689 8.13 0.64 -6.87
N THR A 690 7.14 0.70 -5.98
CA THR A 690 5.77 1.13 -6.34
C THR A 690 5.64 2.62 -6.62
N ARG A 691 6.68 3.43 -6.37
CA ARG A 691 6.72 4.83 -6.83
C ARG A 691 6.89 4.96 -8.34
N THR A 692 7.19 3.86 -9.02
CA THR A 692 7.47 3.82 -10.46
C THR A 692 6.18 3.75 -11.28
N ALA A 693 6.03 4.68 -12.22
CA ALA A 693 4.95 4.68 -13.19
C ALA A 693 5.36 4.02 -14.52
N HIS A 694 6.57 4.29 -15.01
CA HIS A 694 6.99 3.80 -16.33
C HIS A 694 8.11 2.75 -16.28
N HIS A 695 9.28 3.09 -15.72
CA HIS A 695 10.49 2.26 -15.77
C HIS A 695 11.26 2.27 -14.45
N LEU A 696 11.59 1.08 -13.95
CA LEU A 696 12.30 0.86 -12.69
C LEU A 696 13.76 0.49 -12.97
N TYR A 697 14.67 1.20 -12.32
CA TYR A 697 16.11 0.93 -12.37
C TYR A 697 16.59 0.50 -10.98
N LEU A 698 17.26 -0.64 -10.89
CA LEU A 698 17.71 -1.21 -9.62
C LEU A 698 19.23 -1.18 -9.54
N LEU A 699 19.76 -0.54 -8.50
CA LEU A 699 21.17 -0.66 -8.12
C LEU A 699 21.30 -1.70 -7.01
N ASP A 700 22.27 -2.59 -7.18
CA ASP A 700 22.53 -3.71 -6.27
C ASP A 700 21.26 -4.52 -5.94
N PRO A 701 20.48 -4.99 -6.95
CA PRO A 701 19.23 -5.70 -6.70
C PRO A 701 19.48 -6.93 -5.79
N PRO A 702 18.62 -7.17 -4.80
CA PRO A 702 18.78 -8.30 -3.90
C PRO A 702 18.62 -9.62 -4.67
N ASN A 703 19.45 -10.60 -4.29
CA ASN A 703 19.36 -11.97 -4.78
C ASN A 703 19.55 -12.95 -3.63
N HIS A 704 18.57 -12.97 -2.72
CA HIS A 704 18.55 -13.86 -1.56
C HIS A 704 17.54 -14.98 -1.80
N GLN A 705 18.03 -16.20 -1.85
CA GLN A 705 17.24 -17.42 -1.84
C GLN A 705 17.36 -18.10 -0.46
N PRO A 706 16.43 -19.01 -0.10
CA PRO A 706 16.51 -19.74 1.17
C PRO A 706 17.83 -20.49 1.38
N TRP A 707 18.54 -20.83 0.30
CA TRP A 707 19.83 -21.51 0.28
C TRP A 707 21.04 -20.62 0.00
N SER A 708 20.87 -19.31 -0.20
CA SER A 708 22.00 -18.40 -0.46
C SER A 708 23.04 -18.41 0.67
N GLY A 709 22.62 -18.70 1.90
CA GLY A 709 23.49 -18.74 3.08
C GLY A 709 24.23 -20.05 3.33
N ILE A 710 24.10 -21.08 2.47
CA ILE A 710 24.75 -22.39 2.70
C ILE A 710 26.27 -22.24 2.63
N GLN A 711 26.93 -22.56 3.74
CA GLN A 711 28.38 -22.64 3.83
C GLN A 711 28.85 -24.06 4.14
N MET A 712 29.94 -24.48 3.50
CA MET A 712 30.59 -25.75 3.83
C MET A 712 31.35 -25.62 5.15
N VAL A 713 31.02 -26.48 6.13
CA VAL A 713 31.77 -26.52 7.39
C VAL A 713 33.15 -27.10 7.12
N ALA A 714 34.22 -26.34 7.42
CA ALA A 714 35.58 -26.82 7.29
C ALA A 714 35.79 -28.06 8.17
N ASN A 715 36.18 -29.18 7.55
CA ASN A 715 36.47 -30.42 8.24
C ASN A 715 37.88 -30.89 7.88
N PRO A 716 38.84 -30.93 8.83
CA PRO A 716 40.21 -31.39 8.59
C PRO A 716 40.28 -32.81 8.00
N ALA A 717 39.26 -33.65 8.21
CA ALA A 717 39.21 -35.00 7.67
C ALA A 717 38.99 -35.08 6.15
N LEU A 718 38.56 -33.98 5.49
CA LEU A 718 38.41 -33.93 4.03
C LEU A 718 39.75 -33.99 3.29
N GLU A 719 40.84 -33.50 3.90
CA GLU A 719 42.19 -33.57 3.33
C GLU A 719 42.67 -35.03 3.23
N MET A 720 42.18 -35.92 4.10
CA MET A 720 42.52 -37.35 4.08
C MET A 720 41.80 -38.15 2.98
N LEU A 721 40.68 -37.64 2.45
CA LEU A 721 39.94 -38.27 1.34
C LEU A 721 40.49 -37.87 -0.05
N GLY A 722 41.30 -36.81 -0.13
CA GLY A 722 41.90 -36.30 -1.37
C GLY A 722 43.29 -36.86 -1.71
N ALA A 723 43.94 -37.60 -0.82
CA ALA A 723 45.27 -38.16 -1.03
C ALA A 723 45.22 -39.66 -1.37
N ALA A 724 45.30 -40.01 -2.65
CA ALA A 724 45.52 -41.40 -3.07
C ALA A 724 47.03 -41.74 -3.04
N PRO A 725 47.46 -42.86 -2.43
CA PRO A 725 48.82 -43.35 -2.61
C PRO A 725 48.94 -44.05 -3.96
N SER A 726 49.92 -43.62 -4.76
CA SER A 726 50.36 -44.31 -5.97
C SER A 726 51.01 -45.65 -5.62
N MET A 727 50.58 -46.74 -6.26
CA MET A 727 51.32 -48.00 -6.32
C MET A 727 51.32 -48.58 -7.75
N PRO A 728 52.38 -49.28 -8.15
CA PRO A 728 52.76 -49.45 -9.56
C PRO A 728 52.12 -50.65 -10.25
N ALA A 729 52.09 -50.56 -11.58
CA ALA A 729 51.55 -51.54 -12.50
C ALA A 729 52.46 -52.77 -12.72
N ALA A 730 51.84 -53.95 -12.92
CA ALA A 730 52.22 -55.04 -13.83
C ALA A 730 51.21 -56.21 -13.71
N PRO A 731 51.19 -57.21 -14.62
CA PRO A 731 50.90 -57.19 -16.06
C PRO A 731 49.68 -58.10 -16.43
N ALA A 732 49.29 -58.13 -17.71
CA ALA A 732 48.12 -58.82 -18.27
C ALA A 732 48.41 -60.29 -18.76
N PRO A 733 47.51 -61.03 -19.46
CA PRO A 733 46.64 -62.11 -18.91
C PRO A 733 46.73 -63.49 -19.64
N ALA A 734 46.13 -64.57 -19.09
CA ALA A 734 45.73 -65.80 -19.82
C ALA A 734 44.77 -66.70 -18.95
N PRO A 735 44.10 -67.76 -19.47
CA PRO A 735 42.67 -67.78 -19.80
C PRO A 735 41.80 -68.76 -18.97
N ALA A 736 40.48 -68.72 -19.24
CA ALA A 736 39.35 -69.42 -18.59
C ALA A 736 39.35 -70.97 -18.60
N PRO A 737 38.47 -71.58 -17.78
CA PRO A 737 37.49 -72.51 -18.36
C PRO A 737 36.02 -72.24 -17.94
N ALA A 738 35.13 -72.85 -18.72
CA ALA A 738 33.70 -72.63 -18.87
C ALA A 738 32.78 -73.29 -17.80
N PRO A 739 31.45 -73.03 -17.83
CA PRO A 739 30.50 -73.28 -16.73
C PRO A 739 29.53 -74.46 -16.96
N ALA A 740 28.83 -74.89 -15.89
CA ALA A 740 27.44 -75.42 -15.88
C ALA A 740 27.00 -75.82 -14.44
N PRO A 741 25.69 -75.95 -14.13
CA PRO A 741 24.51 -75.25 -14.66
C PRO A 741 23.58 -74.67 -13.57
N SER A 742 22.58 -73.90 -14.04
CA SER A 742 21.50 -73.24 -13.28
C SER A 742 20.54 -74.20 -12.57
N VAL A 743 19.96 -73.77 -11.45
CA VAL A 743 18.59 -74.15 -11.05
C VAL A 743 17.84 -72.92 -10.51
N ALA A 744 16.58 -72.85 -10.90
CA ALA A 744 15.64 -71.74 -10.85
C ALA A 744 15.23 -71.24 -9.47
N ALA A 745 14.77 -69.99 -9.47
CA ALA A 745 13.96 -69.38 -8.42
C ALA A 745 12.56 -70.00 -8.33
N PRO A 746 11.94 -70.03 -7.14
CA PRO A 746 10.50 -69.92 -6.99
C PRO A 746 10.12 -68.53 -6.49
N ALA A 747 9.08 -67.98 -7.12
CA ALA A 747 8.35 -66.80 -6.68
C ALA A 747 7.77 -67.01 -5.27
N PHE A 748 7.79 -65.96 -4.44
CA PHE A 748 6.98 -65.89 -3.24
C PHE A 748 6.00 -64.74 -3.32
N ALA A 749 4.79 -65.07 -2.88
CA ALA A 749 3.54 -64.38 -3.08
C ALA A 749 3.42 -63.07 -2.28
N ALA A 750 2.65 -62.14 -2.84
CA ALA A 750 2.10 -61.00 -2.13
C ALA A 750 1.18 -61.48 -0.99
N VAL A 751 1.39 -60.93 0.21
CA VAL A 751 0.51 -61.11 1.36
C VAL A 751 -0.21 -59.78 1.64
N ALA A 752 -1.53 -59.86 1.75
CA ALA A 752 -2.46 -58.76 2.04
C ALA A 752 -2.35 -58.27 3.50
N PRO A 753 -2.80 -57.04 3.83
CA PRO A 753 -2.62 -56.44 5.14
C PRO A 753 -3.77 -56.73 6.12
N ALA A 754 -3.47 -56.92 7.40
CA ALA A 754 -4.40 -56.82 8.55
C ALA A 754 -3.61 -56.76 9.88
N PRO A 755 -4.18 -56.28 11.01
CA PRO A 755 -5.03 -55.11 11.27
C PRO A 755 -4.29 -54.04 12.13
N GLN A 756 -4.96 -52.93 12.45
CA GLN A 756 -4.44 -51.81 13.24
C GLN A 756 -4.17 -52.21 14.71
N ASP A 757 -2.90 -52.34 15.09
CA ASP A 757 -2.49 -52.53 16.50
C ASP A 757 -1.84 -51.25 17.05
N GLU A 758 -2.23 -50.86 18.27
CA GLU A 758 -1.76 -49.73 19.07
C GLU A 758 -0.27 -49.43 18.85
N THR A 759 0.07 -48.25 18.32
CA THR A 759 1.48 -47.87 18.06
C THR A 759 2.19 -47.29 19.30
N PHE A 760 1.54 -47.29 20.47
CA PHE A 760 2.06 -46.80 21.75
C PHE A 760 2.71 -45.41 21.68
N GLY A 761 2.18 -44.51 20.85
CA GLY A 761 2.72 -43.14 20.70
C GLY A 761 3.78 -42.97 19.60
N ILE A 762 4.17 -44.04 18.90
CA ILE A 762 5.13 -44.00 17.79
C ILE A 762 4.44 -43.42 16.53
N PRO A 763 4.93 -42.29 15.96
CA PRO A 763 4.37 -41.72 14.73
C PRO A 763 4.69 -42.58 13.51
N ALA A 764 3.82 -42.57 12.49
CA ALA A 764 3.99 -43.34 11.25
C ALA A 764 5.32 -43.08 10.52
N SER A 765 5.94 -41.91 10.75
CA SER A 765 7.25 -41.53 10.21
C SER A 765 8.45 -42.19 10.90
N ALA A 766 8.27 -42.72 12.12
CA ALA A 766 9.33 -43.37 12.89
C ALA A 766 9.47 -44.87 12.53
N THR A 767 9.81 -45.13 11.26
CA THR A 767 9.88 -46.47 10.66
C THR A 767 10.76 -47.46 11.43
N VAL A 768 11.85 -46.96 12.03
CA VAL A 768 12.78 -47.76 12.85
C VAL A 768 12.12 -48.26 14.14
N LEU A 769 11.35 -47.41 14.82
CA LEU A 769 10.67 -47.75 16.06
C LEU A 769 9.46 -48.67 15.80
N LEU A 770 8.76 -48.48 14.68
CA LEU A 770 7.70 -49.38 14.23
C LEU A 770 8.25 -50.77 13.87
N ALA A 771 9.41 -50.84 13.22
CA ALA A 771 10.10 -52.10 12.95
C ALA A 771 10.54 -52.81 14.24
N LEU A 772 11.04 -52.05 15.23
CA LEU A 772 11.40 -52.58 16.54
C LEU A 772 10.18 -53.13 17.29
N LEU A 773 9.07 -52.38 17.34
CA LEU A 773 7.81 -52.81 17.96
C LEU A 773 7.26 -54.07 17.30
N THR A 774 7.33 -54.15 15.98
CA THR A 774 6.89 -55.33 15.21
C THR A 774 7.72 -56.57 15.57
N GLU A 775 9.04 -56.41 15.68
CA GLU A 775 9.92 -57.53 16.04
C GLU A 775 9.78 -57.95 17.51
N VAL A 776 9.57 -57.01 18.43
CA VAL A 776 9.23 -57.30 19.83
C VAL A 776 7.93 -58.12 19.91
N ARG A 777 6.87 -57.69 19.21
CA ARG A 777 5.61 -58.44 19.12
C ARG A 777 5.80 -59.85 18.55
N ARG A 778 6.63 -59.98 17.51
CA ARG A 778 6.96 -61.28 16.90
C ARG A 778 7.64 -62.23 17.89
N LEU A 779 8.54 -61.73 18.73
CA LEU A 779 9.31 -62.54 19.68
C LEU A 779 8.48 -63.01 20.90
N ILE A 780 7.51 -62.21 21.33
CA ILE A 780 6.62 -62.55 22.46
C ILE A 780 5.36 -63.31 22.03
N ALA A 781 5.08 -63.39 20.72
CA ALA A 781 3.90 -64.08 20.18
C ALA A 781 3.80 -65.53 20.65
N GLY A 782 2.62 -65.93 21.13
CA GLY A 782 2.34 -67.29 21.60
C GLY A 782 2.81 -67.62 23.03
N ARG A 783 3.36 -66.64 23.78
CA ARG A 783 3.87 -66.83 25.15
C ARG A 783 2.95 -66.33 26.27
N GLY A 784 1.75 -65.84 25.93
CA GLY A 784 0.81 -65.27 26.89
C GLY A 784 1.28 -63.94 27.52
N ILE A 785 2.21 -63.23 26.88
CA ILE A 785 2.76 -61.95 27.36
C ILE A 785 2.18 -60.82 26.51
N SER A 786 1.71 -59.75 27.17
CA SER A 786 1.20 -58.54 26.52
C SER A 786 2.09 -57.32 26.78
N ILE A 787 2.07 -56.33 25.88
CA ILE A 787 2.75 -55.03 26.08
C ILE A 787 1.72 -54.08 26.68
N GLU A 788 1.99 -53.55 27.86
CA GLU A 788 1.12 -52.58 28.54
C GLU A 788 1.40 -51.14 28.08
N ASP A 789 2.67 -50.77 27.94
CA ASP A 789 3.08 -49.42 27.53
C ASP A 789 4.52 -49.40 26.99
N VAL A 790 4.86 -48.34 26.24
CA VAL A 790 6.21 -48.08 25.71
C VAL A 790 6.61 -46.63 25.97
N LEU A 791 7.67 -46.43 26.76
CA LEU A 791 8.23 -45.10 27.03
C LEU A 791 9.41 -44.82 26.11
N HIS A 792 9.32 -43.73 25.35
CA HIS A 792 10.30 -43.33 24.34
C HIS A 792 11.37 -42.40 24.93
N HIS A 793 12.65 -42.82 24.91
CA HIS A 793 13.79 -42.01 25.30
C HIS A 793 14.83 -41.93 24.17
N GLN A 794 15.72 -40.94 24.23
CA GLN A 794 16.76 -40.78 23.23
C GLN A 794 17.68 -42.02 23.23
N TYR A 795 17.67 -42.79 22.13
CA TYR A 795 18.46 -44.03 21.95
C TYR A 795 18.06 -45.20 22.86
N GLN A 796 16.87 -45.17 23.47
CA GLN A 796 16.38 -46.23 24.35
C GLN A 796 14.85 -46.30 24.38
N GLU A 797 14.29 -47.48 24.17
CA GLU A 797 12.87 -47.78 24.40
C GLU A 797 12.70 -48.55 25.70
N VAL A 798 11.73 -48.18 26.52
CA VAL A 798 11.38 -48.92 27.74
C VAL A 798 10.02 -49.58 27.54
N TYR A 799 10.01 -50.90 27.44
CA TYR A 799 8.80 -51.70 27.29
C TYR A 799 8.32 -52.21 28.66
N LEU A 800 7.05 -52.00 28.95
CA LEU A 800 6.35 -52.58 30.08
C LEU A 800 5.49 -53.75 29.60
N PHE A 801 5.76 -54.95 30.12
CA PHE A 801 5.05 -56.18 29.77
C PHE A 801 4.26 -56.69 30.96
N SER A 802 3.19 -57.44 30.70
CA SER A 802 2.49 -58.20 31.74
C SER A 802 2.06 -59.60 31.31
N ARG A 803 2.01 -60.50 32.29
CA ARG A 803 1.48 -61.86 32.21
C ARG A 803 0.87 -62.25 33.56
N ASP A 804 -0.40 -62.65 33.56
CA ASP A 804 -1.12 -63.19 34.74
C ASP A 804 -0.98 -62.33 36.03
N GLY A 805 -0.91 -61.00 35.89
CA GLY A 805 -0.80 -60.05 37.00
C GLY A 805 0.64 -59.73 37.47
N GLU A 806 1.66 -60.33 36.84
CA GLU A 806 3.06 -59.96 37.02
C GLU A 806 3.49 -58.99 35.90
N SER A 807 4.09 -57.84 36.27
CA SER A 807 4.61 -56.85 35.32
C SER A 807 6.14 -56.87 35.26
N ALA A 808 6.71 -56.76 34.06
CA ALA A 808 8.15 -56.74 33.83
C ALA A 808 8.57 -55.59 32.92
N ARG A 809 9.65 -54.90 33.28
CA ARG A 809 10.25 -53.80 32.52
C ARG A 809 11.46 -54.29 31.74
N ILE A 810 11.54 -53.97 30.45
CA ILE A 810 12.72 -54.22 29.61
C ILE A 810 13.14 -52.94 28.90
N ASP A 811 14.41 -52.62 29.04
CA ASP A 811 15.05 -51.46 28.45
C ASP A 811 15.85 -51.90 27.21
N ILE A 812 15.47 -51.42 26.04
CA ILE A 812 16.09 -51.73 24.74
C ILE A 812 16.85 -50.50 24.24
N ALA A 813 18.18 -50.54 24.30
CA ALA A 813 19.06 -49.48 23.81
C ALA A 813 19.45 -49.73 22.35
N TYR A 814 19.52 -48.65 21.55
CA TYR A 814 19.93 -48.67 20.14
C TYR A 814 20.81 -47.47 19.83
N ASN A 815 21.62 -47.54 18.77
CA ASN A 815 22.51 -46.43 18.38
C ASN A 815 21.98 -45.66 17.16
N GLY A 816 22.62 -44.54 16.83
CA GLY A 816 22.32 -43.72 15.64
C GLY A 816 22.55 -44.41 14.29
N LYS A 817 22.87 -45.71 14.26
CA LYS A 817 22.89 -46.57 13.07
C LYS A 817 21.73 -47.58 13.06
N SER A 818 20.67 -47.33 13.83
CA SER A 818 19.46 -48.18 13.93
C SER A 818 19.75 -49.63 14.30
N LYS A 819 20.81 -49.85 15.11
CA LYS A 819 21.22 -51.17 15.60
C LYS A 819 20.97 -51.25 17.09
N VAL A 820 20.26 -52.28 17.55
CA VAL A 820 20.04 -52.56 18.97
C VAL A 820 21.38 -52.93 19.62
N THR A 821 21.81 -52.12 20.58
CA THR A 821 23.10 -52.22 21.28
C THR A 821 22.98 -52.99 22.59
N GLY A 822 21.81 -52.97 23.23
CA GLY A 822 21.59 -53.67 24.50
C GLY A 822 20.12 -53.91 24.79
N VAL A 823 19.84 -54.97 25.55
CA VAL A 823 18.53 -55.29 26.11
C VAL A 823 18.78 -55.62 27.58
N ALA A 824 18.13 -54.91 28.51
CA ALA A 824 18.37 -55.04 29.94
C ALA A 824 17.05 -55.08 30.72
N ALA A 825 16.95 -55.96 31.72
CA ALA A 825 15.89 -55.92 32.72
C ALA A 825 16.45 -55.26 34.00
N PRO A 826 16.00 -54.06 34.38
CA PRO A 826 16.49 -53.39 35.58
C PRO A 826 16.09 -54.10 36.89
N TYR A 827 15.02 -54.91 36.88
CA TYR A 827 14.56 -55.70 38.02
C TYR A 827 14.39 -57.17 37.61
N LEU A 828 14.92 -58.09 38.42
CA LEU A 828 14.91 -59.53 38.16
C LEU A 828 13.66 -60.18 38.81
N SER A 829 12.69 -60.52 37.98
CA SER A 829 11.59 -61.45 38.22
C SER A 829 11.63 -62.65 37.24
N GLU A 830 10.82 -63.68 37.48
CA GLU A 830 10.73 -64.85 36.60
C GLU A 830 10.31 -64.45 35.17
N LEU A 831 9.33 -63.55 35.04
CA LEU A 831 8.90 -62.97 33.76
C LEU A 831 9.99 -62.13 33.10
N SER A 832 10.71 -61.30 33.86
CA SER A 832 11.78 -60.45 33.31
C SER A 832 12.99 -61.25 32.79
N GLY A 833 13.28 -62.40 33.43
CA GLY A 833 14.35 -63.31 33.04
C GLY A 833 14.03 -64.02 31.73
N GLU A 834 12.78 -64.48 31.58
CA GLU A 834 12.28 -65.04 30.33
C GLU A 834 12.30 -64.00 29.20
N LEU A 835 11.76 -62.80 29.45
CA LEU A 835 11.73 -61.71 28.47
C LEU A 835 13.14 -61.27 28.04
N SER A 836 14.07 -61.18 28.99
CA SER A 836 15.47 -60.85 28.67
C SER A 836 16.12 -61.91 27.79
N ALA A 837 15.85 -63.20 28.04
CA ALA A 837 16.38 -64.29 27.23
C ALA A 837 15.79 -64.30 25.81
N VAL A 838 14.50 -64.00 25.67
CA VAL A 838 13.78 -63.97 24.39
C VAL A 838 14.18 -62.75 23.56
N LEU A 839 14.20 -61.57 24.18
CA LEU A 839 14.50 -60.30 23.52
C LEU A 839 16.00 -60.09 23.32
N ALA A 840 16.88 -60.89 23.94
CA ALA A 840 18.31 -60.89 23.65
C ALA A 840 18.62 -61.14 22.15
N ALA A 841 17.73 -61.83 21.42
CA ALA A 841 17.84 -62.03 19.98
C ALA A 841 17.80 -60.72 19.17
N LEU A 842 17.26 -59.63 19.74
CA LEU A 842 17.28 -58.30 19.14
C LEU A 842 18.70 -57.70 19.13
N LYS A 843 19.58 -58.14 20.04
CA LYS A 843 20.92 -57.56 20.17
C LYS A 843 21.74 -57.80 18.90
N GLY A 844 22.07 -56.71 18.23
CA GLY A 844 22.83 -56.73 16.98
C GLY A 844 22.00 -56.84 15.71
N LEU A 845 20.67 -56.90 15.80
CA LEU A 845 19.78 -56.88 14.65
C LEU A 845 19.77 -55.46 14.03
N PRO A 846 20.03 -55.30 12.71
CA PRO A 846 19.75 -54.07 12.01
C PRO A 846 18.23 -53.93 11.82
N LEU A 847 17.63 -52.89 12.37
CA LEU A 847 16.22 -52.58 12.14
C LEU A 847 16.06 -52.10 10.70
N ALA A 848 15.20 -52.77 9.91
CA ALA A 848 15.06 -52.52 8.48
C ALA A 848 14.69 -51.06 8.18
N ASP A 849 15.45 -50.42 7.29
CA ASP A 849 15.09 -49.14 6.68
C ASP A 849 13.79 -49.34 5.88
N GLY A 850 12.74 -48.62 6.28
CA GLY A 850 11.45 -48.61 5.58
C GLY A 850 11.61 -48.38 4.08
N GLY A 851 10.75 -49.05 3.30
CA GLY A 851 10.82 -49.18 1.85
C GLY A 851 11.00 -47.88 1.07
N THR A 852 11.62 -48.05 -0.09
CA THR A 852 11.93 -47.03 -1.10
C THR A 852 10.66 -46.46 -1.73
N ALA A 853 10.18 -45.33 -1.22
CA ALA A 853 9.54 -44.35 -2.08
C ALA A 853 10.62 -43.80 -3.04
N GLY A 854 10.27 -43.56 -4.30
CA GLY A 854 11.19 -42.94 -5.26
C GLY A 854 11.66 -41.59 -4.70
N VAL A 855 12.95 -41.29 -4.81
CA VAL A 855 13.54 -40.05 -4.26
C VAL A 855 12.84 -38.80 -4.82
N ALA A 856 12.28 -38.87 -6.03
CA ALA A 856 11.50 -37.81 -6.65
C ALA A 856 10.12 -37.55 -6.02
N ASP A 857 9.56 -38.52 -5.28
CA ASP A 857 8.21 -38.46 -4.70
C ASP A 857 8.21 -38.04 -3.22
N VAL A 858 9.36 -37.59 -2.68
CA VAL A 858 9.48 -37.18 -1.28
C VAL A 858 8.88 -35.79 -1.08
N HIS A 859 7.86 -35.69 -0.23
CA HIS A 859 7.22 -34.43 0.15
C HIS A 859 7.45 -34.13 1.64
N PHE A 860 8.00 -32.94 1.91
CA PHE A 860 8.25 -32.39 3.25
C PHE A 860 7.11 -31.48 3.71
N ALA A 861 6.93 -31.35 5.03
CA ALA A 861 5.88 -30.52 5.61
C ALA A 861 6.05 -29.01 5.32
N LYS A 862 7.30 -28.53 5.22
CA LYS A 862 7.59 -27.11 4.95
C LYS A 862 7.85 -26.87 3.45
N PRO A 863 7.20 -25.87 2.82
CA PRO A 863 7.33 -25.62 1.38
C PRO A 863 8.78 -25.42 0.90
N PHE A 864 9.60 -24.64 1.64
CA PHE A 864 10.97 -24.34 1.23
C PHE A 864 11.89 -25.58 1.17
N LEU A 865 11.56 -26.63 1.92
CA LEU A 865 12.29 -27.91 1.87
C LEU A 865 12.00 -28.67 0.57
N ASN A 866 10.76 -28.61 0.08
CA ASN A 866 10.37 -29.20 -1.21
C ASN A 866 11.02 -28.44 -2.37
N GLU A 867 11.04 -27.11 -2.31
CA GLU A 867 11.72 -26.29 -3.32
C GLU A 867 13.23 -26.56 -3.37
N PHE A 868 13.87 -26.67 -2.20
CA PHE A 868 15.29 -27.03 -2.11
C PHE A 868 15.55 -28.41 -2.70
N HIS A 869 14.72 -29.40 -2.36
CA HIS A 869 14.83 -30.75 -2.88
C HIS A 869 14.71 -30.80 -4.42
N ALA A 870 13.72 -30.09 -4.97
CA ALA A 870 13.55 -29.97 -6.42
C ALA A 870 14.76 -29.31 -7.10
N LYS A 871 15.35 -28.26 -6.48
CA LYS A 871 16.56 -27.63 -7.02
C LYS A 871 17.76 -28.58 -6.98
N VAL A 872 17.93 -29.36 -5.90
CA VAL A 872 18.98 -30.39 -5.81
C VAL A 872 18.81 -31.44 -6.90
N LEU A 873 17.58 -31.92 -7.16
CA LEU A 873 17.30 -32.88 -8.23
C LEU A 873 17.69 -32.34 -9.61
N ASN A 874 17.37 -31.08 -9.91
CA ASN A 874 17.74 -30.44 -11.18
C ASN A 874 19.27 -30.33 -11.34
N LEU A 875 19.98 -29.86 -10.30
CA LEU A 875 21.44 -29.77 -10.33
C LEU A 875 22.12 -31.14 -10.47
N CYS A 876 21.53 -32.18 -9.87
CA CYS A 876 21.97 -33.56 -10.02
C CYS A 876 21.82 -34.08 -11.45
N ALA A 877 20.69 -33.77 -12.11
CA ALA A 877 20.44 -34.15 -13.50
C ALA A 877 21.49 -33.55 -14.46
N ASP A 878 21.89 -32.31 -14.24
CA ASP A 878 22.87 -31.60 -15.09
C ASP A 878 24.33 -32.09 -14.88
N SER A 879 24.61 -32.76 -13.76
CA SER A 879 25.97 -33.16 -13.35
C SER A 879 26.24 -34.68 -13.44
N GLY A 880 25.25 -35.47 -13.88
CA GLY A 880 25.36 -36.93 -13.95
C GLY A 880 25.45 -37.60 -12.57
N ILE A 881 25.07 -36.91 -11.50
CA ILE A 881 25.04 -37.40 -10.13
C ILE A 881 23.61 -37.85 -9.82
N THR A 882 23.42 -39.07 -9.32
CA THR A 882 22.09 -39.57 -8.96
C THR A 882 21.82 -39.35 -7.48
N LEU A 883 20.65 -38.79 -7.14
CA LEU A 883 20.22 -38.70 -5.75
C LEU A 883 19.56 -40.02 -5.32
N GLN A 884 20.11 -40.66 -4.29
CA GLN A 884 19.76 -42.02 -3.88
C GLN A 884 18.79 -42.07 -2.68
N LYS A 885 18.94 -41.15 -1.73
CA LYS A 885 18.12 -41.10 -0.52
C LYS A 885 18.13 -39.68 0.06
N VAL A 886 17.01 -39.28 0.63
CA VAL A 886 16.92 -38.10 1.50
C VAL A 886 16.24 -38.48 2.81
N VAL A 887 16.77 -38.01 3.94
CA VAL A 887 16.21 -38.26 5.28
C VAL A 887 16.05 -36.92 5.99
N GLU A 888 14.82 -36.59 6.39
CA GLU A 888 14.55 -35.42 7.23
C GLU A 888 14.90 -35.73 8.69
N GLN A 889 15.66 -34.83 9.31
CA GLN A 889 16.04 -34.83 10.72
C GLN A 889 15.65 -33.49 11.33
N GLN A 890 15.68 -33.39 12.66
CA GLN A 890 15.37 -32.13 13.33
C GLN A 890 16.39 -31.04 12.92
N TRP A 891 15.91 -30.01 12.19
CA TRP A 891 16.73 -28.91 11.66
C TRP A 891 17.81 -29.32 10.64
N CYS A 892 17.71 -30.50 10.04
CA CYS A 892 18.70 -31.03 9.10
C CYS A 892 18.06 -31.94 8.04
N GLN A 893 18.55 -31.89 6.81
CA GLN A 893 18.25 -32.89 5.79
C GLN A 893 19.54 -33.63 5.42
N ARG A 894 19.49 -34.96 5.46
CA ARG A 894 20.60 -35.82 5.03
C ARG A 894 20.35 -36.32 3.61
N TYR A 895 21.21 -35.93 2.67
CA TYR A 895 21.16 -36.35 1.28
C TYR A 895 22.27 -37.36 0.98
N SER A 896 21.93 -38.40 0.21
CA SER A 896 22.88 -39.42 -0.28
C SER A 896 22.91 -39.40 -1.81
N PHE A 897 24.10 -39.21 -2.37
CA PHE A 897 24.36 -39.07 -3.80
C PHE A 897 25.23 -40.23 -4.29
N THR A 898 25.03 -40.67 -5.54
CA THR A 898 25.85 -41.71 -6.18
C THR A 898 26.25 -41.36 -7.62
N ARG A 899 27.47 -41.76 -8.01
CA ARG A 899 27.95 -41.74 -9.40
C ARG A 899 28.97 -42.86 -9.60
N ASP A 900 28.75 -43.73 -10.58
CA ASP A 900 29.65 -44.86 -10.93
C ASP A 900 30.10 -45.72 -9.73
N GLY A 901 29.22 -45.92 -8.74
CA GLY A 901 29.50 -46.70 -7.53
C GLY A 901 30.18 -45.94 -6.39
N ALA A 902 30.62 -44.69 -6.60
CA ALA A 902 31.04 -43.80 -5.53
C ALA A 902 29.81 -43.20 -4.81
N VAL A 903 29.90 -43.02 -3.49
CA VAL A 903 28.82 -42.49 -2.64
C VAL A 903 29.30 -41.24 -1.90
N ALA A 904 28.48 -40.19 -1.89
CA ALA A 904 28.68 -39.01 -1.05
C ALA A 904 27.43 -38.74 -0.20
N VAL A 905 27.62 -38.49 1.10
CA VAL A 905 26.50 -38.23 2.03
C VAL A 905 26.72 -36.90 2.73
N TYR A 906 25.71 -36.04 2.71
CA TYR A 906 25.76 -34.68 3.26
C TYR A 906 24.63 -34.43 4.24
N ASP A 907 24.97 -33.84 5.38
CA ASP A 907 24.02 -33.21 6.29
C ASP A 907 23.90 -31.72 5.93
N ILE A 908 22.68 -31.23 5.76
CA ILE A 908 22.36 -29.86 5.37
C ILE A 908 21.40 -29.26 6.39
N TRP A 909 21.87 -28.25 7.15
CA TRP A 909 21.10 -27.66 8.25
C TRP A 909 20.35 -26.41 7.84
N TYR A 910 19.17 -26.23 8.44
CA TYR A 910 18.34 -25.04 8.31
C TYR A 910 17.94 -24.47 9.68
N ASN A 911 17.53 -23.21 9.72
CA ASN A 911 17.19 -22.49 10.96
C ASN A 911 15.69 -22.21 11.10
N GLY A 912 15.29 -21.63 12.25
CA GLY A 912 13.90 -21.24 12.54
C GLY A 912 13.33 -20.12 11.66
N LYS A 913 14.12 -19.56 10.76
CA LYS A 913 13.70 -18.59 9.73
C LYS A 913 13.54 -19.25 8.35
N ASP A 914 13.53 -20.58 8.30
CA ASP A 914 13.40 -21.36 7.07
C ASP A 914 14.49 -21.03 6.04
N GLN A 915 15.72 -20.90 6.53
CA GLN A 915 16.93 -20.66 5.72
C GLN A 915 17.94 -21.78 5.96
N PHE A 916 18.55 -22.27 4.88
CA PHE A 916 19.69 -23.18 4.97
C PHE A 916 20.96 -22.41 5.33
N THR A 917 21.77 -23.01 6.20
CA THR A 917 22.88 -22.31 6.88
C THR A 917 24.23 -22.97 6.61
N LYS A 918 24.28 -24.29 6.71
CA LYS A 918 25.54 -25.03 6.57
C LYS A 918 25.30 -26.40 5.97
N CYS A 919 26.34 -26.94 5.32
CA CYS A 919 26.38 -28.32 4.87
C CYS A 919 27.71 -28.97 5.27
N GLN A 920 27.70 -30.27 5.57
CA GLN A 920 28.88 -31.03 5.97
C GLN A 920 28.80 -32.47 5.45
N PRO A 921 29.90 -33.03 4.94
CA PRO A 921 29.94 -34.44 4.56
C PRO A 921 29.99 -35.34 5.79
N VAL A 922 29.22 -36.42 5.75
CA VAL A 922 29.28 -37.51 6.74
C VAL A 922 30.41 -38.45 6.32
N VAL A 923 31.64 -38.12 6.73
CA VAL A 923 32.89 -38.78 6.30
C VAL A 923 32.81 -40.31 6.36
N ALA A 924 32.22 -40.87 7.42
CA ALA A 924 32.09 -42.32 7.60
C ALA A 924 31.15 -43.03 6.60
N ALA A 925 30.34 -42.26 5.85
CA ALA A 925 29.39 -42.75 4.87
C ALA A 925 29.75 -42.34 3.44
N CYS A 926 30.92 -41.73 3.22
CA CYS A 926 31.40 -41.31 1.91
C CYS A 926 32.48 -42.27 1.37
N SER A 927 32.48 -42.50 0.06
CA SER A 927 33.57 -43.18 -0.63
C SER A 927 34.80 -42.26 -0.76
N PRO A 928 36.04 -42.79 -0.70
CA PRO A 928 37.24 -42.03 -1.05
C PRO A 928 37.21 -41.52 -2.49
N GLY A 929 37.69 -40.30 -2.74
CA GLY A 929 37.76 -39.70 -4.08
C GLY A 929 37.21 -38.27 -4.17
N THR A 930 37.07 -37.77 -5.40
CA THR A 930 36.69 -36.36 -5.69
C THR A 930 35.20 -36.07 -5.52
N MET A 931 34.36 -37.12 -5.47
CA MET A 931 32.90 -36.98 -5.45
C MET A 931 32.37 -36.15 -4.28
N VAL A 932 32.99 -36.27 -3.10
CA VAL A 932 32.59 -35.47 -1.92
C VAL A 932 32.81 -33.98 -2.22
N ALA A 933 33.96 -33.60 -2.75
CA ALA A 933 34.25 -32.21 -3.09
C ALA A 933 33.32 -31.67 -4.20
N GLU A 934 33.01 -32.49 -5.21
CA GLU A 934 32.10 -32.13 -6.31
C GLU A 934 30.66 -31.90 -5.81
N VAL A 935 30.14 -32.80 -4.97
CA VAL A 935 28.82 -32.63 -4.35
C VAL A 935 28.80 -31.41 -3.41
N GLY A 936 29.89 -31.17 -2.68
CA GLY A 936 30.06 -29.97 -1.87
C GLY A 936 29.99 -28.68 -2.70
N GLN A 937 30.63 -28.65 -3.87
CA GLN A 937 30.55 -27.53 -4.82
C GLN A 937 29.14 -27.39 -5.41
N LEU A 938 28.47 -28.48 -5.74
CA LEU A 938 27.09 -28.50 -6.22
C LEU A 938 26.13 -27.89 -5.18
N LEU A 939 26.25 -28.31 -3.92
CA LEU A 939 25.39 -27.84 -2.82
C LEU A 939 25.69 -26.41 -2.34
N THR A 940 26.84 -25.84 -2.73
CA THR A 940 27.22 -24.47 -2.39
C THR A 940 27.14 -23.56 -3.61
N ALA A 941 28.15 -23.59 -4.48
CA ALA A 941 28.22 -22.78 -5.69
C ALA A 941 27.08 -23.11 -6.67
N GLY A 942 26.72 -24.38 -6.85
CA GLY A 942 25.62 -24.79 -7.73
C GLY A 942 24.24 -24.34 -7.24
N MET A 943 24.03 -24.29 -5.92
CA MET A 943 22.79 -23.75 -5.33
C MET A 943 22.71 -22.23 -5.44
N GLN A 944 23.86 -21.54 -5.42
CA GLN A 944 23.98 -20.08 -5.50
C GLN A 944 23.96 -19.54 -6.94
N ALA A 945 24.30 -20.37 -7.93
CA ALA A 945 24.03 -20.13 -9.34
C ALA A 945 22.53 -20.21 -9.64
#